data_AF-A0A968TE50-F1
#
_entry.id   AF-A0A968TE50-F1
#
_cell.length_a   1.000
_cell.length_b   1.000
_cell.length_c   1.000
_cell.angle_alpha   90.00
_cell.angle_beta   90.00
_cell.angle_gamma   90.00
#
_symmetry.space_group_name_H-M   'P 1'
#
loop_
_entity.id
_entity.type
_entity.pdbx_description
1 polymer ?
#
loop_
_entity_poly.entity_id
_entity_poly.type
_entity_poly.pdbx_seq_one_letter_code
_entity_poly.pdbx_strand_id
1 'polypeptide(L)'
;MARLLMIGLVLSLLGGLGAVLPAAPPAAAQVDEICFPEQPGIACLQDPFASFWQSNGGLAVFGYPLSPAQNERSVEANRTLLTQWTERNRLESHPNNAPPYNVLLGRMGAERLAQLGRDPFAEGREAGPQAGCLWFAETGHNVCDQLPGLGFRSYWEANGLTDPRMDSFQRSLALFGLPLTEAKMEVNPTDGRTYLTQWFERARFEWHPNKPDQFKVLLGLLGNELREGTAMPITPPADPLDLPGVTPVGVEINRNQTGHTLAPAQQASVSWVRYNGILWPEVEPARGQRNWAELETVDRELQAFAEAGLTPMIVIRQTPEWARSVPASACSVPTAAAFADFAAFMGDLVARYSVPPYNVRYWEIGNEPDVDPSLIDSSLPFGCWGNAADPYYGGGYVADMFKAVYPAIKTADPQAKVVLGGLLLDCDPTNPPLLADGTRKDCSPGLFLEGFLRNGGGNYVDVIGYHAYTYWGIAFDPDREHPGWSHRGGGLVGKAEFLREVMSRYRVNKPLLANEIGLLCYGDEQACIQYGFYEEQAIYLARTYTRTKANAIQGAAWYTLNGPNWRLGGLVPRRGDPVPAFTALVFFGNLFDGAEFAGKVNSSTSLEGYRFTKGDTRYHVLWATAPGAVVYRLPDGTRAAYDLYGNALEVSGSSISIGKQPVVLELR
;
A
#
# COMPACT_ATOMS: atom_id res chain seq x y z
N MET A 1 -39.12 3.31 84.10
CA MET A 1 -39.87 4.58 84.15
C MET A 1 -40.73 4.67 82.89
N ALA A 2 -42.02 4.93 83.09
CA ALA A 2 -43.07 4.85 82.09
C ALA A 2 -43.06 6.00 81.08
N ARG A 3 -43.58 5.73 79.86
CA ARG A 3 -44.69 6.43 79.16
C ARG A 3 -44.68 5.97 77.68
N LEU A 4 -45.72 5.30 77.18
CA LEU A 4 -47.01 5.82 76.64
C LEU A 4 -46.79 6.81 75.47
N LEU A 5 -47.46 6.79 74.31
CA LEU A 5 -48.86 6.54 73.89
C LEU A 5 -48.88 6.18 72.37
N MET A 6 -49.68 5.22 71.86
CA MET A 6 -51.13 5.25 71.51
C MET A 6 -51.41 5.86 70.09
N ILE A 7 -51.58 5.01 69.07
CA ILE A 7 -52.83 4.63 68.34
C ILE A 7 -53.51 5.76 67.54
N GLY A 8 -53.63 5.53 66.22
CA GLY A 8 -54.58 6.19 65.32
C GLY A 8 -54.80 5.33 64.06
N LEU A 9 -55.99 4.72 63.97
CA LEU A 9 -56.44 3.80 62.92
C LEU A 9 -57.26 4.58 61.88
N VAL A 10 -56.98 4.44 60.58
CA VAL A 10 -57.95 4.70 59.49
C VAL A 10 -57.80 3.62 58.41
N LEU A 11 -58.87 2.86 58.20
CA LEU A 11 -59.07 1.93 57.09
C LEU A 11 -59.50 2.72 55.83
N SER A 12 -58.99 2.35 54.66
CA SER A 12 -59.73 2.40 53.38
C SER A 12 -59.08 1.44 52.38
N LEU A 13 -59.89 0.51 51.87
CA LEU A 13 -59.57 -0.54 50.89
C LEU A 13 -59.05 0.00 49.55
N LEU A 14 -58.16 -0.75 48.88
CA LEU A 14 -58.35 -1.27 47.51
C LEU A 14 -57.12 -2.03 47.01
N GLY A 15 -57.36 -3.21 46.41
CA GLY A 15 -56.52 -3.76 45.34
C GLY A 15 -55.49 -4.81 45.77
N GLY A 16 -55.87 -6.08 45.67
CA GLY A 16 -54.92 -7.19 45.70
C GLY A 16 -54.00 -7.17 44.48
N LEU A 17 -52.71 -7.36 44.72
CA LEU A 17 -51.75 -7.92 43.77
C LEU A 17 -50.85 -8.86 44.55
N GLY A 18 -51.03 -10.16 44.34
CA GLY A 18 -50.09 -11.17 44.79
C GLY A 18 -48.74 -10.92 44.12
N ALA A 19 -47.69 -10.81 44.92
CA ALA A 19 -46.33 -10.74 44.43
C ALA A 19 -45.98 -12.06 43.73
N VAL A 20 -45.99 -12.05 42.40
CA VAL A 20 -45.34 -13.07 41.58
C VAL A 20 -43.84 -12.82 41.70
N LEU A 21 -43.14 -13.70 42.40
CA LEU A 21 -41.68 -13.78 42.30
C LEU A 21 -41.34 -14.14 40.84
N PRO A 22 -40.51 -13.37 40.12
CA PRO A 22 -40.11 -13.76 38.79
C PRO A 22 -39.23 -15.00 38.91
N ALA A 23 -39.63 -16.08 38.25
CA ALA A 23 -38.74 -17.21 38.02
C ALA A 23 -37.50 -16.69 37.30
N ALA A 24 -36.31 -17.00 37.83
CA ALA A 24 -35.07 -16.72 37.14
C ALA A 24 -35.14 -17.36 35.74
N PRO A 25 -34.75 -16.65 34.67
CA PRO A 25 -34.67 -17.25 33.35
C PRO A 25 -33.72 -18.45 33.42
N PRO A 26 -33.96 -19.52 32.63
CA PRO A 26 -32.97 -20.58 32.51
C PRO A 26 -31.65 -19.92 32.09
N ALA A 27 -30.56 -20.28 32.76
CA ALA A 27 -29.22 -19.84 32.36
C ALA A 27 -29.06 -20.16 30.88
N ALA A 28 -28.95 -19.14 30.04
CA ALA A 28 -28.56 -19.32 28.65
C ALA A 28 -27.22 -20.07 28.69
N ALA A 29 -27.16 -21.22 28.01
CA ALA A 29 -25.91 -21.93 27.81
C ALA A 29 -24.88 -20.92 27.30
N GLN A 30 -23.78 -20.79 28.02
CA GLN A 30 -22.71 -19.87 27.68
C GLN A 30 -22.21 -20.25 26.29
N VAL A 31 -22.43 -19.37 25.32
CA VAL A 31 -21.93 -19.56 23.95
C VAL A 31 -20.41 -19.50 24.05
N ASP A 32 -19.73 -20.61 23.76
CA ASP A 32 -18.27 -20.66 23.73
C ASP A 32 -17.78 -19.90 22.49
N GLU A 33 -17.74 -18.58 22.62
CA GLU A 33 -17.25 -17.66 21.61
C GLU A 33 -15.72 -17.59 21.69
N ILE A 34 -15.04 -17.78 20.55
CA ILE A 34 -13.59 -17.59 20.44
C ILE A 34 -13.33 -16.18 19.89
N CYS A 35 -12.90 -15.28 20.75
CA CYS A 35 -12.47 -13.93 20.41
C CYS A 35 -10.95 -13.79 20.44
N PHE A 36 -10.42 -12.83 19.66
CA PHE A 36 -8.99 -12.52 19.60
C PHE A 36 -8.76 -11.08 20.07
N PRO A 37 -8.81 -10.79 21.38
CA PRO A 37 -8.76 -9.41 21.90
C PRO A 37 -7.42 -8.70 21.62
N GLU A 38 -6.35 -9.46 21.41
CA GLU A 38 -5.04 -8.95 21.02
C GLU A 38 -4.94 -8.59 19.53
N GLN A 39 -5.97 -8.91 18.73
CA GLN A 39 -6.06 -8.65 17.30
C GLN A 39 -7.28 -7.75 16.99
N PRO A 40 -7.15 -6.43 17.17
CA PRO A 40 -8.26 -5.49 17.00
C PRO A 40 -8.81 -5.49 15.57
N GLY A 41 -10.13 -5.56 15.43
CA GLY A 41 -10.83 -5.61 14.12
C GLY A 41 -11.16 -7.03 13.63
N ILE A 42 -10.75 -8.07 14.36
CA ILE A 42 -11.10 -9.47 14.10
C ILE A 42 -12.43 -9.80 14.79
N ALA A 43 -13.38 -10.38 14.04
CA ALA A 43 -14.66 -10.83 14.59
C ALA A 43 -14.45 -12.00 15.57
N CYS A 44 -15.43 -12.33 16.41
CA CYS A 44 -15.35 -13.57 17.18
C CYS A 44 -15.98 -14.74 16.42
N LEU A 45 -15.44 -15.94 16.61
CA LEU A 45 -16.07 -17.18 16.15
C LEU A 45 -17.17 -17.58 17.12
N GLN A 46 -18.33 -17.93 16.60
CA GLN A 46 -19.48 -18.39 17.39
C GLN A 46 -19.81 -19.83 17.04
N ASP A 47 -20.40 -20.58 17.97
CA ASP A 47 -20.85 -21.93 17.66
C ASP A 47 -21.95 -21.95 16.58
N PRO A 48 -21.96 -22.96 15.68
CA PRO A 48 -21.15 -24.19 15.72
C PRO A 48 -19.72 -24.04 15.15
N PHE A 49 -19.33 -22.86 14.65
CA PHE A 49 -18.07 -22.65 13.97
C PHE A 49 -16.87 -22.55 14.90
N ALA A 50 -17.03 -22.00 16.10
CA ALA A 50 -15.98 -21.95 17.11
C ALA A 50 -15.48 -23.37 17.46
N SER A 51 -16.39 -24.26 17.83
CA SER A 51 -16.09 -25.67 18.10
C SER A 51 -15.45 -26.38 16.90
N PHE A 52 -15.98 -26.15 15.69
CA PHE A 52 -15.44 -26.74 14.47
C PHE A 52 -14.02 -26.25 14.16
N TRP A 53 -13.79 -24.94 14.23
CA TRP A 53 -12.49 -24.32 13.98
C TRP A 53 -11.43 -24.86 14.94
N GLN A 54 -11.75 -24.92 16.24
CA GLN A 54 -10.82 -25.40 17.27
C GLN A 54 -10.46 -26.88 17.09
N SER A 55 -11.44 -27.71 16.72
CA SER A 55 -11.27 -29.16 16.61
C SER A 55 -10.56 -29.60 15.32
N ASN A 56 -10.48 -28.76 14.30
CA ASN A 56 -10.04 -29.13 12.95
C ASN A 56 -8.79 -28.36 12.47
N GLY A 57 -7.95 -27.88 13.39
CA GLY A 57 -6.63 -27.29 13.09
C GLY A 57 -6.50 -25.78 13.32
N GLY A 58 -7.60 -25.11 13.71
CA GLY A 58 -7.60 -23.75 14.21
C GLY A 58 -6.90 -22.75 13.28
N LEU A 59 -6.05 -21.91 13.87
CA LEU A 59 -5.45 -20.76 13.19
C LEU A 59 -4.58 -21.16 11.98
N ALA A 60 -3.85 -22.28 12.09
CA ALA A 60 -2.95 -22.74 11.03
C ALA A 60 -3.71 -23.17 9.78
N VAL A 61 -4.92 -23.73 9.93
CA VAL A 61 -5.74 -24.26 8.83
C VAL A 61 -6.72 -23.20 8.32
N PHE A 62 -7.49 -22.58 9.21
CA PHE A 62 -8.60 -21.70 8.83
C PHE A 62 -8.23 -20.22 8.87
N GLY A 63 -7.19 -19.84 9.62
CA GLY A 63 -6.87 -18.45 9.92
C GLY A 63 -7.89 -17.78 10.84
N TYR A 64 -7.76 -16.46 10.99
CA TYR A 64 -8.67 -15.68 11.82
C TYR A 64 -10.08 -15.58 11.20
N PRO A 65 -11.14 -15.38 12.00
CA PRO A 65 -12.46 -15.02 11.48
C PRO A 65 -12.46 -13.62 10.84
N LEU A 66 -13.14 -13.49 9.71
CA LEU A 66 -13.27 -12.24 8.96
C LEU A 66 -14.58 -11.53 9.28
N SER A 67 -15.59 -12.30 9.66
CA SER A 67 -16.98 -11.86 9.82
C SER A 67 -17.59 -12.44 11.08
N PRO A 68 -18.59 -11.77 11.66
CA PRO A 68 -19.59 -12.46 12.47
C PRO A 68 -20.29 -13.54 11.62
N ALA A 69 -20.85 -14.55 12.29
CA ALA A 69 -21.71 -15.53 11.61
C ALA A 69 -22.99 -14.84 11.11
N GLN A 70 -23.37 -15.12 9.86
CA GLN A 70 -24.53 -14.51 9.21
C GLN A 70 -25.20 -15.47 8.23
N ASN A 71 -26.49 -15.30 7.98
CA ASN A 71 -27.23 -16.13 7.03
C ASN A 71 -26.92 -15.70 5.59
N GLU A 72 -26.29 -16.57 4.80
CA GLU A 72 -25.89 -16.32 3.42
C GLU A 72 -26.51 -17.34 2.46
N ARG A 73 -26.78 -16.93 1.22
CA ARG A 73 -27.25 -17.85 0.19
C ARG A 73 -26.06 -18.69 -0.30
N SER A 74 -26.07 -19.99 0.01
CA SER A 74 -25.08 -20.93 -0.53
C SER A 74 -25.48 -21.29 -1.97
N VAL A 75 -24.56 -21.03 -2.92
CA VAL A 75 -24.74 -21.36 -4.33
C VAL A 75 -24.74 -22.88 -4.53
N GLU A 76 -23.90 -23.59 -3.78
CA GLU A 76 -23.80 -25.06 -3.84
C GLU A 76 -25.02 -25.76 -3.24
N ALA A 77 -25.50 -25.29 -2.08
CA ALA A 77 -26.65 -25.90 -1.41
C ALA A 77 -28.01 -25.36 -1.92
N ASN A 78 -27.99 -24.33 -2.78
CA ASN A 78 -29.15 -23.60 -3.29
C ASN A 78 -30.17 -23.23 -2.21
N ARG A 79 -29.67 -22.85 -1.02
CA ARG A 79 -30.46 -22.45 0.15
C ARG A 79 -29.67 -21.48 1.02
N THR A 80 -30.36 -20.77 1.90
CA THR A 80 -29.71 -19.93 2.91
C THR A 80 -29.17 -20.79 4.04
N LEU A 81 -27.91 -20.59 4.39
CA LEU A 81 -27.21 -21.26 5.47
C LEU A 81 -26.63 -20.22 6.42
N LEU A 82 -26.56 -20.55 7.71
CA LEU A 82 -25.71 -19.79 8.62
C LEU A 82 -24.26 -20.03 8.17
N THR A 83 -23.51 -18.96 7.97
CA THR A 83 -22.18 -18.98 7.38
C THR A 83 -21.25 -18.07 8.18
N GLN A 84 -20.00 -18.48 8.36
CA GLN A 84 -18.95 -17.62 8.91
C GLN A 84 -17.68 -17.74 8.09
N TRP A 85 -17.09 -16.60 7.76
CA TRP A 85 -15.86 -16.54 6.96
C TRP A 85 -14.64 -16.45 7.86
N THR A 86 -13.60 -17.21 7.52
CA THR A 86 -12.25 -17.11 8.07
C THR A 86 -11.28 -16.74 6.94
N GLU A 87 -10.03 -16.39 7.25
CA GLU A 87 -9.04 -15.95 6.26
C GLU A 87 -8.84 -16.96 5.12
N ARG A 88 -9.02 -18.24 5.40
CA ARG A 88 -8.73 -19.33 4.45
C ARG A 88 -9.96 -20.10 3.98
N ASN A 89 -11.08 -20.03 4.70
CA ASN A 89 -12.26 -20.83 4.40
C ASN A 89 -13.59 -20.10 4.72
N ARG A 90 -14.67 -20.62 4.13
CA ARG A 90 -16.06 -20.30 4.44
C ARG A 90 -16.66 -21.51 5.13
N LEU A 91 -17.08 -21.34 6.37
CA LEU A 91 -17.71 -22.36 7.18
C LEU A 91 -19.23 -22.23 7.04
N GLU A 92 -19.90 -23.28 6.58
CA GLU A 92 -21.35 -23.32 6.33
C GLU A 92 -22.01 -24.29 7.32
N SER A 93 -23.07 -23.88 8.00
CA SER A 93 -23.79 -24.73 8.97
C SER A 93 -24.86 -25.58 8.27
N HIS A 94 -24.81 -26.89 8.47
CA HIS A 94 -25.77 -27.86 7.97
C HIS A 94 -26.35 -28.67 9.14
N PRO A 95 -27.24 -28.10 9.97
CA PRO A 95 -27.68 -28.71 11.23
C PRO A 95 -28.40 -30.07 11.07
N ASN A 96 -28.88 -30.39 9.88
CA ASN A 96 -29.54 -31.66 9.57
C ASN A 96 -28.56 -32.79 9.19
N ASN A 97 -27.27 -32.47 9.01
CA ASN A 97 -26.24 -33.47 8.75
C ASN A 97 -25.68 -33.97 10.08
N ALA A 98 -25.29 -35.25 10.13
CA ALA A 98 -24.48 -35.72 11.24
C ALA A 98 -23.09 -35.04 11.21
N PRO A 99 -22.45 -34.78 12.37
CA PRO A 99 -21.05 -34.38 12.41
C PRO A 99 -20.17 -35.31 11.58
N PRO A 100 -18.99 -34.87 11.10
CA PRO A 100 -18.51 -33.49 11.06
C PRO A 100 -19.18 -32.67 9.95
N TYR A 101 -20.02 -33.27 9.11
CA TYR A 101 -20.69 -32.61 7.99
C TYR A 101 -21.82 -31.67 8.39
N ASN A 102 -22.05 -31.50 9.70
CA ASN A 102 -22.90 -30.45 10.25
C ASN A 102 -22.26 -29.05 10.11
N VAL A 103 -20.96 -28.98 9.84
CA VAL A 103 -20.27 -27.80 9.31
C VAL A 103 -19.50 -28.23 8.07
N LEU A 104 -19.78 -27.61 6.92
CA LEU A 104 -19.10 -27.86 5.66
C LEU A 104 -18.24 -26.67 5.26
N LEU A 105 -17.16 -26.96 4.53
CA LEU A 105 -16.30 -25.95 3.93
C LEU A 105 -16.77 -25.70 2.48
N GLY A 106 -17.00 -24.44 2.14
CA GLY A 106 -17.27 -24.04 0.76
C GLY A 106 -16.13 -24.43 -0.18
N ARG A 107 -16.42 -24.72 -1.47
CA ARG A 107 -15.41 -25.10 -2.47
C ARG A 107 -14.67 -23.88 -3.01
N MET A 108 -14.06 -23.16 -2.10
CA MET A 108 -13.50 -21.84 -2.36
C MET A 108 -12.32 -21.84 -3.32
N GLY A 109 -11.57 -22.94 -3.41
CA GLY A 109 -10.52 -23.05 -4.41
C GLY A 109 -11.13 -23.15 -5.81
N ALA A 110 -12.19 -23.93 -5.99
CA ALA A 110 -12.93 -24.00 -7.24
C ALA A 110 -13.62 -22.67 -7.61
N GLU A 111 -14.28 -22.03 -6.64
CA GLU A 111 -14.95 -20.74 -6.83
C GLU A 111 -13.97 -19.66 -7.27
N ARG A 112 -12.81 -19.56 -6.62
CA ARG A 112 -11.80 -18.55 -6.94
C ARG A 112 -11.14 -18.84 -8.29
N LEU A 113 -10.85 -20.10 -8.59
CA LEU A 113 -10.30 -20.49 -9.89
C LEU A 113 -11.25 -20.08 -11.03
N ALA A 114 -12.56 -20.29 -10.84
CA ALA A 114 -13.59 -19.85 -11.77
C ALA A 114 -13.67 -18.31 -11.91
N GLN A 115 -13.54 -17.54 -10.82
CA GLN A 115 -13.46 -16.08 -10.87
C GLN A 115 -12.26 -15.57 -11.67
N LEU A 116 -11.15 -16.33 -11.67
CA LEU A 116 -9.96 -16.04 -12.47
C LEU A 116 -10.10 -16.46 -13.95
N GLY A 117 -11.30 -16.87 -14.37
CA GLY A 117 -11.56 -17.31 -15.74
C GLY A 117 -10.98 -18.68 -16.08
N ARG A 118 -10.60 -19.48 -15.07
CA ARG A 118 -10.04 -20.82 -15.23
C ARG A 118 -11.10 -21.86 -14.91
N ASP A 119 -11.40 -22.72 -15.88
CA ASP A 119 -12.31 -23.85 -15.69
C ASP A 119 -11.50 -25.05 -15.17
N PRO A 120 -11.77 -25.56 -13.94
CA PRO A 120 -11.09 -26.73 -13.40
C PRO A 120 -11.19 -27.98 -14.31
N PHE A 121 -12.25 -28.10 -15.13
CA PHE A 121 -12.40 -29.22 -16.06
C PHE A 121 -11.59 -29.03 -17.36
N ALA A 122 -11.07 -27.83 -17.60
CA ALA A 122 -10.26 -27.47 -18.76
C ALA A 122 -8.76 -27.37 -18.46
N GLU A 123 -8.34 -27.52 -17.19
CA GLU A 123 -6.93 -27.42 -16.73
C GLU A 123 -5.99 -28.52 -17.28
N GLY A 124 -6.50 -29.42 -18.12
CA GLY A 124 -5.76 -30.55 -18.67
C GLY A 124 -5.55 -31.65 -17.62
N ARG A 125 -5.24 -32.86 -18.07
CA ARG A 125 -4.92 -33.99 -17.18
C ARG A 125 -3.45 -34.33 -17.34
N GLU A 126 -2.78 -34.67 -16.25
CA GLU A 126 -1.40 -35.16 -16.32
C GLU A 126 -1.37 -36.56 -16.95
N ALA A 127 -0.21 -36.94 -17.50
CA ALA A 127 -0.04 -38.17 -18.28
C ALA A 127 -0.34 -39.47 -17.51
N GLY A 128 -0.35 -39.41 -16.16
CA GLY A 128 -0.64 -40.55 -15.29
C GLY A 128 0.00 -40.38 -13.90
N PRO A 129 -0.09 -41.42 -13.06
CA PRO A 129 0.50 -41.41 -11.73
C PRO A 129 2.02 -41.27 -11.79
N GLN A 130 2.58 -40.37 -10.97
CA GLN A 130 4.02 -40.17 -10.82
C GLN A 130 4.55 -40.88 -9.56
N ALA A 131 5.76 -41.45 -9.66
CA ALA A 131 6.39 -42.13 -8.55
C ALA A 131 6.69 -41.13 -7.41
N GLY A 132 6.23 -41.43 -6.20
CA GLY A 132 6.41 -40.57 -5.02
C GLY A 132 5.34 -39.48 -4.85
N CYS A 133 4.33 -39.43 -5.72
CA CYS A 133 3.20 -38.50 -5.61
C CYS A 133 1.89 -39.21 -5.26
N LEU A 134 0.91 -38.47 -4.73
CA LEU A 134 -0.47 -38.93 -4.65
C LEU A 134 -1.15 -38.70 -5.99
N TRP A 135 -1.76 -39.74 -6.55
CA TRP A 135 -2.51 -39.68 -7.80
C TRP A 135 -4.02 -39.65 -7.53
N PHE A 136 -4.69 -38.65 -8.08
CA PHE A 136 -6.15 -38.51 -8.00
C PHE A 136 -6.74 -38.80 -9.39
N ALA A 137 -7.28 -40.01 -9.57
CA ALA A 137 -7.79 -40.46 -10.86
C ALA A 137 -9.01 -39.66 -11.33
N GLU A 138 -9.77 -39.10 -10.38
CA GLU A 138 -10.96 -38.29 -10.60
C GLU A 138 -10.61 -37.04 -11.41
N THR A 139 -9.60 -36.28 -10.98
CA THR A 139 -9.20 -35.03 -11.62
C THR A 139 -8.02 -35.21 -12.58
N GLY A 140 -7.24 -36.29 -12.43
CA GLY A 140 -6.09 -36.58 -13.27
C GLY A 140 -4.84 -35.78 -12.89
N HIS A 141 -4.69 -35.44 -11.60
CA HIS A 141 -3.58 -34.65 -11.09
C HIS A 141 -2.76 -35.40 -10.04
N ASN A 142 -1.46 -35.11 -10.02
CA ASN A 142 -0.52 -35.54 -9.00
C ASN A 142 -0.36 -34.47 -7.92
N VAL A 143 -0.25 -34.89 -6.66
CA VAL A 143 0.19 -34.04 -5.54
C VAL A 143 1.51 -34.60 -5.04
N CYS A 144 2.58 -33.82 -5.21
CA CYS A 144 3.96 -34.24 -4.96
C CYS A 144 4.61 -33.42 -3.84
N ASP A 145 5.61 -33.99 -3.17
CA ASP A 145 6.46 -33.23 -2.25
C ASP A 145 7.55 -32.44 -3.00
N GLN A 146 7.82 -31.21 -2.55
CA GLN A 146 8.88 -30.37 -3.10
C GLN A 146 10.26 -30.71 -2.52
N LEU A 147 10.31 -31.35 -1.35
CA LEU A 147 11.50 -31.93 -0.72
C LEU A 147 11.17 -33.33 -0.19
N PRO A 148 12.14 -34.26 -0.02
CA PRO A 148 11.86 -35.61 0.46
C PRO A 148 11.08 -35.61 1.80
N GLY A 149 9.82 -36.07 1.75
CA GLY A 149 8.93 -36.12 2.92
C GLY A 149 8.40 -34.75 3.38
N LEU A 150 8.60 -33.67 2.61
CA LEU A 150 8.20 -32.31 2.97
C LEU A 150 7.72 -31.53 1.73
N GLY A 151 6.41 -31.33 1.63
CA GLY A 151 5.79 -30.61 0.53
C GLY A 151 4.27 -30.81 0.51
N PHE A 152 3.65 -30.54 -0.63
CA PHE A 152 2.19 -30.58 -0.77
C PHE A 152 1.59 -31.94 -0.44
N ARG A 153 2.27 -33.04 -0.80
CA ARG A 153 1.79 -34.39 -0.52
C ARG A 153 1.77 -34.67 0.98
N SER A 154 2.92 -34.54 1.64
CA SER A 154 3.05 -34.71 3.10
C SER A 154 2.11 -33.79 3.85
N TYR A 155 1.94 -32.54 3.41
CA TYR A 155 1.02 -31.60 4.04
C TYR A 155 -0.43 -32.03 3.88
N TRP A 156 -0.83 -32.48 2.68
CA TRP A 156 -2.18 -32.99 2.44
C TRP A 156 -2.47 -34.22 3.31
N GLU A 157 -1.54 -35.19 3.37
CA GLU A 157 -1.71 -36.42 4.16
C GLU A 157 -1.72 -36.18 5.67
N ALA A 158 -0.98 -35.17 6.15
CA ALA A 158 -0.85 -34.87 7.57
C ALA A 158 -1.97 -33.99 8.13
N ASN A 159 -2.79 -33.34 7.29
CA ASN A 159 -3.82 -32.41 7.71
C ASN A 159 -5.20 -32.84 7.19
N GLY A 160 -6.20 -32.87 8.07
CA GLY A 160 -7.56 -33.25 7.72
C GLY A 160 -8.55 -32.96 8.84
N LEU A 161 -9.84 -33.13 8.58
CA LEU A 161 -10.87 -32.99 9.62
C LEU A 161 -10.70 -34.05 10.72
N THR A 162 -10.95 -33.68 11.98
CA THR A 162 -10.86 -34.58 13.13
C THR A 162 -12.17 -35.35 13.30
N ASP A 163 -12.30 -36.50 12.61
CA ASP A 163 -13.41 -37.44 12.81
C ASP A 163 -12.90 -38.88 12.98
N PRO A 164 -13.16 -39.54 14.14
CA PRO A 164 -12.72 -40.90 14.38
C PRO A 164 -13.31 -41.94 13.41
N ARG A 165 -14.36 -41.61 12.65
CA ARG A 165 -14.97 -42.50 11.65
C ARG A 165 -14.32 -42.41 10.28
N MET A 166 -13.48 -41.40 10.04
CA MET A 166 -12.76 -41.20 8.78
C MET A 166 -11.32 -41.72 8.88
N ASP A 167 -10.87 -42.40 7.83
CA ASP A 167 -9.44 -42.67 7.62
C ASP A 167 -8.66 -41.39 7.25
N SER A 168 -7.34 -41.44 7.27
CA SER A 168 -6.51 -40.26 7.00
C SER A 168 -6.80 -39.62 5.64
N PHE A 169 -7.01 -40.43 4.61
CA PHE A 169 -7.32 -39.94 3.27
C PHE A 169 -8.67 -39.21 3.23
N GLN A 170 -9.70 -39.79 3.85
CA GLN A 170 -11.03 -39.18 3.95
C GLN A 170 -11.00 -37.87 4.73
N ARG A 171 -10.20 -37.78 5.79
CA ARG A 171 -10.03 -36.55 6.59
C ARG A 171 -9.41 -35.43 5.77
N SER A 172 -8.34 -35.72 5.04
CA SER A 172 -7.66 -34.76 4.17
C SER A 172 -8.54 -34.35 3.00
N LEU A 173 -9.24 -35.30 2.39
CA LEU A 173 -10.20 -35.05 1.32
C LEU A 173 -11.36 -34.17 1.79
N ALA A 174 -11.87 -34.36 3.01
CA ALA A 174 -12.93 -33.54 3.56
C ALA A 174 -12.47 -32.10 3.85
N LEU A 175 -11.20 -31.91 4.22
CA LEU A 175 -10.62 -30.58 4.48
C LEU A 175 -10.27 -29.82 3.20
N PHE A 176 -9.49 -30.43 2.31
CA PHE A 176 -8.93 -29.74 1.14
C PHE A 176 -9.69 -30.02 -0.16
N GLY A 177 -10.32 -31.19 -0.27
CA GLY A 177 -10.91 -31.70 -1.51
C GLY A 177 -9.89 -32.23 -2.50
N LEU A 178 -10.38 -32.50 -3.72
CA LEU A 178 -9.56 -32.99 -4.83
C LEU A 178 -8.65 -31.88 -5.39
N PRO A 179 -7.43 -32.21 -5.88
CA PRO A 179 -6.61 -31.25 -6.61
C PRO A 179 -7.27 -30.90 -7.96
N LEU A 180 -7.31 -29.62 -8.28
CA LEU A 180 -7.93 -29.07 -9.50
C LEU A 180 -6.93 -28.68 -10.58
N THR A 181 -5.64 -28.59 -10.22
CA THR A 181 -4.56 -28.21 -11.14
C THR A 181 -3.34 -29.07 -10.89
N GLU A 182 -2.42 -29.10 -11.86
CA GLU A 182 -1.02 -29.42 -11.57
C GLU A 182 -0.37 -28.26 -10.78
N ALA A 183 0.75 -28.52 -10.10
CA ALA A 183 1.48 -27.48 -9.38
C ALA A 183 2.28 -26.59 -10.34
N LYS A 184 2.07 -25.26 -10.29
CA LYS A 184 2.76 -24.28 -11.15
C LYS A 184 3.22 -23.07 -10.36
N MET A 185 4.22 -22.35 -10.89
CA MET A 185 4.57 -21.04 -10.35
C MET A 185 3.45 -20.05 -10.69
N GLU A 186 2.83 -19.48 -9.66
CA GLU A 186 1.75 -18.50 -9.80
C GLU A 186 2.06 -17.26 -8.95
N VAL A 187 1.59 -16.09 -9.40
CA VAL A 187 1.68 -14.85 -8.64
C VAL A 187 0.58 -14.85 -7.58
N ASN A 188 0.96 -14.79 -6.30
CA ASN A 188 0.01 -14.68 -5.21
C ASN A 188 -0.62 -13.27 -5.24
N PRO A 189 -1.96 -13.17 -5.29
CA PRO A 189 -2.66 -11.89 -5.45
C PRO A 189 -2.64 -11.02 -4.18
N THR A 190 -2.32 -11.59 -3.02
CA THR A 190 -2.24 -10.86 -1.73
C THR A 190 -0.91 -10.13 -1.54
N ASP A 191 0.21 -10.70 -1.99
CA ASP A 191 1.54 -10.10 -1.76
C ASP A 191 2.35 -9.82 -3.05
N GLY A 192 1.83 -10.20 -4.22
CA GLY A 192 2.45 -10.00 -5.52
C GLY A 192 3.69 -10.87 -5.79
N ARG A 193 4.03 -11.81 -4.90
CA ARG A 193 5.19 -12.70 -5.06
C ARG A 193 4.81 -13.98 -5.79
N THR A 194 5.78 -14.60 -6.44
CA THR A 194 5.55 -15.86 -7.15
C THR A 194 5.86 -17.07 -6.27
N TYR A 195 4.90 -17.96 -6.11
CA TYR A 195 5.03 -19.21 -5.36
C TYR A 195 4.66 -20.41 -6.24
N LEU A 196 5.32 -21.54 -6.02
CA LEU A 196 4.79 -22.80 -6.54
C LEU A 196 3.47 -23.05 -5.83
N THR A 197 2.41 -23.25 -6.61
CA THR A 197 1.03 -23.19 -6.18
C THR A 197 0.26 -24.37 -6.78
N GLN A 198 -0.60 -25.00 -5.98
CA GLN A 198 -1.54 -26.01 -6.46
C GLN A 198 -2.94 -25.74 -5.89
N TRP A 199 -3.95 -25.76 -6.76
CA TRP A 199 -5.33 -25.52 -6.37
C TRP A 199 -6.04 -26.83 -6.03
N PHE A 200 -6.86 -26.80 -4.99
CA PHE A 200 -7.74 -27.88 -4.56
C PHE A 200 -9.17 -27.36 -4.52
N GLU A 201 -10.18 -28.23 -4.38
CA GLU A 201 -11.57 -27.77 -4.32
C GLU A 201 -11.82 -26.73 -3.22
N ARG A 202 -11.19 -26.87 -2.05
CA ARG A 202 -11.46 -26.05 -0.86
C ARG A 202 -10.25 -25.25 -0.37
N ALA A 203 -9.11 -25.36 -1.05
CA ALA A 203 -7.86 -24.74 -0.60
C ALA A 203 -6.93 -24.42 -1.79
N ARG A 204 -5.93 -23.58 -1.52
CA ARG A 204 -4.78 -23.34 -2.41
C ARG A 204 -3.52 -23.55 -1.61
N PHE A 205 -2.63 -24.44 -2.05
CA PHE A 205 -1.35 -24.69 -1.38
C PHE A 205 -0.26 -23.86 -2.01
N GLU A 206 0.60 -23.27 -1.19
CA GLU A 206 1.70 -22.40 -1.61
C GLU A 206 3.02 -22.85 -0.97
N TRP A 207 4.07 -22.99 -1.79
CA TRP A 207 5.39 -23.43 -1.35
C TRP A 207 6.32 -22.25 -1.04
N HIS A 208 6.82 -22.20 0.19
CA HIS A 208 7.69 -21.16 0.71
C HIS A 208 9.06 -21.75 1.13
N PRO A 209 10.02 -21.93 0.21
CA PRO A 209 11.26 -22.66 0.48
C PRO A 209 12.14 -21.99 1.57
N ASN A 210 12.00 -20.67 1.75
CA ASN A 210 12.80 -19.89 2.70
C ASN A 210 12.20 -19.85 4.12
N LYS A 211 11.07 -20.52 4.36
CA LYS A 211 10.45 -20.61 5.69
C LYS A 211 10.97 -21.85 6.45
N PRO A 212 10.86 -21.87 7.79
CA PRO A 212 11.05 -23.09 8.58
C PRO A 212 10.14 -24.22 8.07
N ASP A 213 10.56 -25.48 8.20
CA ASP A 213 9.89 -26.65 7.60
C ASP A 213 8.38 -26.69 7.82
N GLN A 214 7.93 -26.43 9.04
CA GLN A 214 6.52 -26.38 9.43
C GLN A 214 5.69 -25.28 8.73
N PHE A 215 6.33 -24.33 8.06
CA PHE A 215 5.72 -23.21 7.36
C PHE A 215 6.11 -23.15 5.87
N LYS A 216 6.72 -24.22 5.33
CA LYS A 216 7.04 -24.29 3.91
C LYS A 216 5.83 -24.56 3.03
N VAL A 217 4.76 -25.14 3.57
CA VAL A 217 3.46 -25.20 2.91
C VAL A 217 2.51 -24.30 3.68
N LEU A 218 2.00 -23.26 3.02
CA LEU A 218 0.96 -22.39 3.55
C LEU A 218 -0.28 -22.48 2.68
N LEU A 219 -1.43 -22.24 3.29
CA LEU A 219 -2.72 -22.17 2.61
C LEU A 219 -3.01 -20.72 2.20
N GLY A 220 -3.37 -20.54 0.93
CA GLY A 220 -3.80 -19.27 0.37
C GLY A 220 -5.02 -18.71 1.09
N LEU A 221 -5.12 -17.38 1.14
CA LEU A 221 -6.12 -16.66 1.93
C LEU A 221 -7.45 -16.52 1.16
N LEU A 222 -8.00 -17.66 0.70
CA LEU A 222 -9.19 -17.68 -0.16
C LEU A 222 -10.40 -16.98 0.48
N GLY A 223 -10.49 -17.00 1.81
CA GLY A 223 -11.47 -16.25 2.61
C GLY A 223 -11.48 -14.78 2.31
N ASN A 224 -10.27 -14.21 2.27
CA ASN A 224 -10.04 -12.82 1.95
C ASN A 224 -10.37 -12.55 0.47
N GLU A 225 -9.93 -13.44 -0.41
CA GLU A 225 -10.08 -13.27 -1.86
C GLU A 225 -11.53 -13.36 -2.36
N LEU A 226 -12.40 -14.15 -1.73
CA LEU A 226 -13.78 -14.37 -2.20
C LEU A 226 -14.84 -13.47 -1.54
N ARG A 227 -14.67 -13.09 -0.27
CA ARG A 227 -15.70 -12.32 0.46
C ARG A 227 -15.82 -10.87 -0.02
N GLU A 228 -14.83 -10.35 -0.74
CA GLU A 228 -14.85 -9.01 -1.35
C GLU A 228 -15.79 -8.89 -2.57
N GLY A 229 -16.68 -9.86 -2.79
CA GLY A 229 -17.61 -10.04 -3.92
C GLY A 229 -18.71 -8.98 -4.17
N THR A 230 -18.50 -7.72 -3.81
CA THR A 230 -19.19 -6.55 -4.41
C THR A 230 -18.23 -5.37 -4.62
N ALA A 231 -17.05 -5.63 -5.20
CA ALA A 231 -16.23 -4.59 -5.81
C ALA A 231 -15.53 -5.13 -7.06
N MET A 232 -16.32 -5.38 -8.12
CA MET A 232 -15.87 -5.53 -9.52
C MET A 232 -14.89 -6.70 -9.77
N PRO A 233 -14.70 -7.14 -11.02
CA PRO A 233 -13.50 -7.89 -11.36
C PRO A 233 -12.30 -7.05 -10.88
N ILE A 234 -11.46 -7.63 -10.03
CA ILE A 234 -10.04 -7.29 -10.08
C ILE A 234 -9.56 -7.84 -11.43
N THR A 235 -9.91 -7.18 -12.54
CA THR A 235 -8.80 -6.70 -13.35
C THR A 235 -7.82 -6.13 -12.32
N PRO A 236 -6.53 -6.56 -12.28
CA PRO A 236 -5.53 -5.70 -11.68
C PRO A 236 -5.95 -4.31 -12.10
N PRO A 237 -6.16 -3.32 -11.20
CA PRO A 237 -6.48 -1.98 -11.67
C PRO A 237 -5.55 -1.81 -12.85
N ALA A 238 -6.10 -1.62 -14.07
CA ALA A 238 -5.26 -1.49 -15.26
C ALA A 238 -4.12 -0.64 -14.77
N ASP A 239 -2.91 -1.22 -14.77
CA ASP A 239 -1.87 -0.88 -13.80
C ASP A 239 -1.96 0.62 -13.58
N PRO A 240 -2.00 1.20 -12.37
CA PRO A 240 -1.99 2.66 -12.29
C PRO A 240 -0.80 3.28 -13.06
N LEU A 241 0.15 2.43 -13.49
CA LEU A 241 1.23 2.64 -14.47
C LEU A 241 0.85 2.57 -15.97
N ASP A 242 -0.35 2.14 -16.35
CA ASP A 242 -0.86 1.92 -17.71
C ASP A 242 -1.83 3.05 -18.12
N LEU A 243 -1.47 4.29 -17.79
CA LEU A 243 -1.79 5.40 -18.69
C LEU A 243 -0.70 5.35 -19.76
N PRO A 244 -0.98 4.91 -21.00
CA PRO A 244 0.00 4.94 -22.07
C PRO A 244 0.62 6.34 -22.15
N GLY A 245 1.93 6.44 -21.94
CA GLY A 245 2.68 7.71 -22.00
C GLY A 245 2.93 8.44 -20.67
N VAL A 246 2.61 7.86 -19.50
CA VAL A 246 2.99 8.46 -18.20
C VAL A 246 4.29 7.84 -17.67
N THR A 247 5.34 8.66 -17.61
CA THR A 247 6.64 8.29 -17.06
C THR A 247 6.61 8.32 -15.53
N PRO A 248 7.49 7.57 -14.83
CA PRO A 248 7.64 7.70 -13.37
C PRO A 248 8.24 9.06 -12.96
N VAL A 249 8.61 9.91 -13.93
CA VAL A 249 9.33 11.15 -13.70
C VAL A 249 8.35 12.26 -13.36
N GLY A 250 8.40 12.70 -12.12
CA GLY A 250 7.70 13.86 -11.62
C GLY A 250 8.63 14.93 -11.10
N VAL A 251 8.13 16.15 -10.99
CA VAL A 251 8.84 17.24 -10.31
C VAL A 251 7.86 18.07 -9.52
N GLU A 252 8.35 18.75 -8.50
CA GLU A 252 7.61 19.84 -7.87
C GLU A 252 7.94 21.19 -8.52
N ILE A 253 6.90 21.93 -8.88
CA ILE A 253 6.98 23.31 -9.34
C ILE A 253 6.20 24.17 -8.36
N ASN A 254 6.90 25.12 -7.73
CA ASN A 254 6.24 26.07 -6.83
C ASN A 254 5.36 27.06 -7.62
N ARG A 255 4.30 27.57 -6.97
CA ARG A 255 3.45 28.66 -7.51
C ARG A 255 4.32 29.85 -7.95
N ASN A 256 3.97 30.46 -9.09
CA ASN A 256 4.71 31.52 -9.79
C ASN A 256 6.07 31.12 -10.41
N GLN A 257 6.42 29.83 -10.45
CA GLN A 257 7.68 29.38 -11.06
C GLN A 257 7.49 28.82 -12.47
N THR A 258 6.26 28.53 -12.89
CA THR A 258 5.94 27.85 -14.16
C THR A 258 6.57 28.52 -15.37
N GLY A 259 6.60 29.87 -15.40
CA GLY A 259 7.09 30.62 -16.55
C GLY A 259 8.54 30.32 -16.99
N HIS A 260 9.39 29.82 -16.08
CA HIS A 260 10.77 29.42 -16.44
C HIS A 260 11.03 27.91 -16.29
N THR A 261 10.11 27.15 -15.68
CA THR A 261 10.25 25.71 -15.49
C THR A 261 9.46 24.87 -16.50
N LEU A 262 8.48 25.44 -17.21
CA LEU A 262 7.62 24.68 -18.12
C LEU A 262 8.42 24.03 -19.28
N ALA A 263 9.25 24.81 -19.97
CA ALA A 263 10.09 24.28 -21.05
C ALA A 263 11.12 23.24 -20.54
N PRO A 264 11.83 23.48 -19.42
CA PRO A 264 12.64 22.44 -18.79
C PRO A 264 11.89 21.15 -18.44
N ALA A 265 10.65 21.24 -17.94
CA ALA A 265 9.83 20.07 -17.63
C ALA A 265 9.52 19.25 -18.90
N GLN A 266 9.15 19.92 -20.00
CA GLN A 266 8.92 19.27 -21.29
C GLN A 266 10.19 18.65 -21.88
N GLN A 267 11.33 19.36 -21.80
CA GLN A 267 12.63 18.85 -22.25
C GLN A 267 13.01 17.55 -21.52
N ALA A 268 12.65 17.46 -20.25
CA ALA A 268 12.93 16.32 -19.40
C ALA A 268 11.87 15.20 -19.47
N SER A 269 10.87 15.30 -20.35
CA SER A 269 9.78 14.32 -20.47
C SER A 269 9.11 14.03 -19.10
N VAL A 270 9.00 15.08 -18.28
CA VAL A 270 8.27 15.05 -17.02
C VAL A 270 6.82 14.72 -17.31
N SER A 271 6.24 13.79 -16.55
CA SER A 271 4.81 13.50 -16.61
C SER A 271 4.04 14.12 -15.46
N TRP A 272 4.60 14.09 -14.25
CA TRP A 272 3.91 14.56 -13.04
C TRP A 272 4.43 15.93 -12.62
N VAL A 273 3.51 16.87 -12.37
CA VAL A 273 3.83 18.11 -11.67
C VAL A 273 3.13 18.08 -10.33
N ARG A 274 3.89 17.87 -9.25
CA ARG A 274 3.37 18.16 -7.92
C ARG A 274 3.34 19.67 -7.76
N TYR A 275 2.15 20.21 -7.60
CA TYR A 275 1.92 21.65 -7.60
C TYR A 275 1.36 22.07 -6.24
N ASN A 276 2.23 22.67 -5.44
CA ASN A 276 1.90 23.16 -4.11
C ASN A 276 1.16 24.51 -4.21
N GLY A 277 -0.10 24.43 -4.63
CA GLY A 277 -0.77 25.53 -5.31
C GLY A 277 -1.89 26.24 -4.54
N ILE A 278 -2.65 25.52 -3.70
CA ILE A 278 -3.92 26.03 -3.15
C ILE A 278 -3.96 25.89 -1.63
N LEU A 279 -4.29 27.00 -0.97
CA LEU A 279 -4.54 27.07 0.45
C LEU A 279 -6.04 27.25 0.71
N TRP A 280 -6.66 26.41 1.53
CA TRP A 280 -8.07 26.59 1.87
C TRP A 280 -8.41 28.00 2.41
N PRO A 281 -7.64 28.61 3.34
CA PRO A 281 -7.94 29.96 3.85
C PRO A 281 -7.87 31.09 2.82
N GLU A 282 -7.12 30.95 1.72
CA GLU A 282 -7.07 32.01 0.69
C GLU A 282 -8.39 32.04 -0.11
N VAL A 283 -8.99 30.87 -0.33
CA VAL A 283 -10.25 30.73 -1.08
C VAL A 283 -11.47 30.87 -0.19
N GLU A 284 -11.43 30.42 1.07
CA GLU A 284 -12.53 30.55 2.04
C GLU A 284 -12.08 31.24 3.34
N PRO A 285 -11.78 32.56 3.30
CA PRO A 285 -11.37 33.30 4.49
C PRO A 285 -12.51 33.39 5.53
N ALA A 286 -13.77 33.36 5.08
CA ALA A 286 -14.95 33.32 5.93
C ALA A 286 -15.86 32.17 5.51
N ARG A 287 -16.45 31.47 6.48
CA ARG A 287 -17.29 30.28 6.27
C ARG A 287 -18.39 30.54 5.23
N GLY A 288 -18.44 29.70 4.21
CA GLY A 288 -19.36 29.75 3.07
C GLY A 288 -19.04 30.79 2.00
N GLN A 289 -17.99 31.61 2.14
CA GLN A 289 -17.67 32.71 1.21
C GLN A 289 -16.42 32.38 0.39
N ARG A 290 -16.61 32.05 -0.89
CA ARG A 290 -15.52 31.74 -1.82
C ARG A 290 -14.94 33.00 -2.49
N ASN A 291 -13.64 33.22 -2.35
CA ASN A 291 -12.87 34.23 -3.06
C ASN A 291 -12.03 33.58 -4.17
N TRP A 292 -12.67 33.23 -5.29
CA TRP A 292 -11.99 32.59 -6.42
C TRP A 292 -10.95 33.47 -7.13
N ALA A 293 -10.97 34.78 -6.90
CA ALA A 293 -10.01 35.70 -7.51
C ALA A 293 -8.57 35.45 -7.04
N GLU A 294 -8.37 34.90 -5.84
CA GLU A 294 -7.04 34.53 -5.32
C GLU A 294 -6.36 33.43 -6.15
N LEU A 295 -7.13 32.68 -6.95
CA LEU A 295 -6.61 31.60 -7.78
C LEU A 295 -6.26 32.01 -9.21
N GLU A 296 -6.27 33.31 -9.57
CA GLU A 296 -5.98 33.74 -10.95
C GLU A 296 -4.62 33.22 -11.48
N THR A 297 -3.57 33.25 -10.64
CA THR A 297 -2.27 32.67 -11.01
C THR A 297 -2.35 31.15 -11.15
N VAL A 298 -3.07 30.47 -10.25
CA VAL A 298 -3.26 29.02 -10.31
C VAL A 298 -3.98 28.65 -11.60
N ASP A 299 -5.04 29.37 -11.98
CA ASP A 299 -5.77 29.17 -13.23
C ASP A 299 -4.81 29.20 -14.43
N ARG A 300 -3.94 30.22 -14.52
CA ARG A 300 -2.97 30.33 -15.62
C ARG A 300 -1.94 29.20 -15.63
N GLU A 301 -1.38 28.84 -14.47
CA GLU A 301 -0.34 27.81 -14.38
C GLU A 301 -0.90 26.40 -14.67
N LEU A 302 -2.13 26.10 -14.21
CA LEU A 302 -2.79 24.84 -14.52
C LEU A 302 -3.17 24.70 -15.99
N GLN A 303 -3.61 25.79 -16.62
CA GLN A 303 -3.82 25.81 -18.07
C GLN A 303 -2.51 25.54 -18.82
N ALA A 304 -1.40 26.16 -18.40
CA ALA A 304 -0.09 25.93 -19.02
C ALA A 304 0.39 24.49 -18.88
N PHE A 305 0.14 23.84 -17.73
CA PHE A 305 0.45 22.42 -17.54
C PHE A 305 -0.39 21.54 -18.47
N ALA A 306 -1.69 21.79 -18.58
CA ALA A 306 -2.57 21.03 -19.47
C ALA A 306 -2.16 21.17 -20.95
N GLU A 307 -1.84 22.40 -21.40
CA GLU A 307 -1.35 22.67 -22.77
C GLU A 307 0.00 21.98 -23.05
N ALA A 308 0.85 21.84 -22.03
CA ALA A 308 2.13 21.17 -22.11
C ALA A 308 2.04 19.62 -22.02
N GLY A 309 0.84 19.06 -21.81
CA GLY A 309 0.65 17.62 -21.62
C GLY A 309 1.13 17.09 -20.27
N LEU A 310 1.32 17.96 -19.29
CA LEU A 310 1.75 17.60 -17.94
C LEU A 310 0.53 17.22 -17.08
N THR A 311 0.71 16.27 -16.16
CA THR A 311 -0.31 15.83 -15.22
C THR A 311 -0.11 16.51 -13.86
N PRO A 312 -0.91 17.55 -13.53
CA PRO A 312 -0.79 18.22 -12.24
C PRO A 312 -1.43 17.40 -11.12
N MET A 313 -0.70 17.27 -10.02
CA MET A 313 -1.20 16.84 -8.71
C MET A 313 -1.21 18.05 -7.78
N ILE A 314 -2.41 18.46 -7.38
CA ILE A 314 -2.61 19.69 -6.62
C ILE A 314 -2.59 19.38 -5.14
N VAL A 315 -1.67 20.02 -4.41
CA VAL A 315 -1.64 19.94 -2.95
C VAL A 315 -2.61 20.98 -2.37
N ILE A 316 -3.55 20.51 -1.57
CA ILE A 316 -4.49 21.32 -0.80
C ILE A 316 -3.98 21.37 0.65
N ARG A 317 -3.64 22.57 1.11
CA ARG A 317 -3.07 22.77 2.45
C ARG A 317 -3.80 23.84 3.24
N GLN A 318 -3.44 23.87 4.53
CA GLN A 318 -3.91 24.79 5.55
C GLN A 318 -5.42 24.73 5.82
N THR A 319 -5.78 25.27 6.97
CA THR A 319 -7.16 25.32 7.45
C THR A 319 -7.51 26.76 7.85
N PRO A 320 -8.66 27.31 7.41
CA PRO A 320 -9.14 28.62 7.83
C PRO A 320 -9.25 28.73 9.35
N GLU A 321 -9.02 29.94 9.89
CA GLU A 321 -9.01 30.17 11.34
C GLU A 321 -10.26 29.64 12.04
N TRP A 322 -11.43 29.81 11.41
CA TRP A 322 -12.72 29.36 11.92
C TRP A 322 -12.92 27.82 11.93
N ALA A 323 -12.01 27.07 11.29
CA ALA A 323 -12.10 25.61 11.12
C ALA A 323 -10.96 24.82 11.79
N ARG A 324 -9.88 25.47 12.26
CA ARG A 324 -8.66 24.81 12.78
C ARG A 324 -8.94 23.96 14.02
N SER A 325 -8.39 22.74 14.06
CA SER A 325 -8.37 21.92 15.28
C SER A 325 -7.37 22.44 16.33
N VAL A 326 -6.29 23.08 15.88
CA VAL A 326 -5.32 23.76 16.74
C VAL A 326 -5.30 25.25 16.35
N PRO A 327 -5.88 26.15 17.16
CA PRO A 327 -6.09 27.55 16.75
C PRO A 327 -4.83 28.28 16.25
N ALA A 328 -3.70 28.04 16.91
CA ALA A 328 -2.42 28.65 16.57
C ALA A 328 -1.75 28.05 15.32
N SER A 329 -2.22 26.90 14.83
CA SER A 329 -1.56 26.13 13.76
C SER A 329 -2.36 26.17 12.47
N ALA A 330 -1.86 26.93 11.48
CA ALA A 330 -2.52 27.06 10.17
C ALA A 330 -2.53 25.76 9.37
N CYS A 331 -1.55 24.90 9.59
CA CYS A 331 -1.39 23.58 9.00
C CYS A 331 -2.23 22.49 9.68
N SER A 332 -2.92 22.78 10.80
CA SER A 332 -3.71 21.79 11.53
C SER A 332 -4.89 21.25 10.71
N VAL A 333 -5.28 20.00 10.97
CA VAL A 333 -6.47 19.37 10.38
C VAL A 333 -7.73 20.16 10.78
N PRO A 334 -8.79 20.26 9.94
CA PRO A 334 -10.05 20.84 10.37
C PRO A 334 -10.67 20.12 11.57
N THR A 335 -11.45 20.84 12.36
CA THR A 335 -12.33 20.23 13.35
C THR A 335 -13.38 19.34 12.68
N ALA A 336 -13.88 18.33 13.39
CA ALA A 336 -14.95 17.45 12.91
C ALA A 336 -16.22 18.22 12.50
N ALA A 337 -16.53 19.33 13.19
CA ALA A 337 -17.65 20.21 12.84
C ALA A 337 -17.46 20.95 11.50
N ALA A 338 -16.22 21.05 11.01
CA ALA A 338 -15.85 21.68 9.75
C ALA A 338 -15.58 20.69 8.61
N PHE A 339 -15.72 19.37 8.83
CA PHE A 339 -15.51 18.37 7.78
C PHE A 339 -16.47 18.55 6.61
N ALA A 340 -17.73 18.89 6.87
CA ALA A 340 -18.71 19.16 5.82
C ALA A 340 -18.35 20.42 5.01
N ASP A 341 -17.81 21.46 5.66
CA ASP A 341 -17.35 22.68 4.98
C ASP A 341 -16.13 22.38 4.10
N PHE A 342 -15.17 21.57 4.61
CA PHE A 342 -14.02 21.14 3.82
C PHE A 342 -14.42 20.27 2.64
N ALA A 343 -15.39 19.37 2.81
CA ALA A 343 -15.94 18.55 1.74
C ALA A 343 -16.60 19.42 0.65
N ALA A 344 -17.38 20.43 1.04
CA ALA A 344 -17.97 21.38 0.09
C ALA A 344 -16.89 22.17 -0.66
N PHE A 345 -15.85 22.63 0.03
CA PHE A 345 -14.71 23.32 -0.58
C PHE A 345 -13.99 22.46 -1.61
N MET A 346 -13.69 21.20 -1.26
CA MET A 346 -13.07 20.24 -2.17
C MET A 346 -13.97 19.91 -3.37
N GLY A 347 -15.28 19.76 -3.16
CA GLY A 347 -16.25 19.58 -4.24
C GLY A 347 -16.25 20.74 -5.23
N ASP A 348 -16.24 21.99 -4.73
CA ASP A 348 -16.19 23.19 -5.57
C ASP A 348 -14.88 23.28 -6.37
N LEU A 349 -13.73 22.98 -5.74
CA LEU A 349 -12.43 22.96 -6.40
C LEU A 349 -12.38 21.93 -7.52
N VAL A 350 -12.83 20.71 -7.25
CA VAL A 350 -12.83 19.62 -8.24
C VAL A 350 -13.75 19.97 -9.40
N ALA A 351 -14.95 20.49 -9.13
CA ALA A 351 -15.88 20.92 -10.17
C ALA A 351 -15.29 22.02 -11.08
N ARG A 352 -14.51 22.95 -10.50
CA ARG A 352 -13.84 24.03 -11.24
C ARG A 352 -12.71 23.53 -12.14
N TYR A 353 -11.85 22.65 -11.62
CA TYR A 353 -10.56 22.33 -12.26
C TYR A 353 -10.50 20.96 -12.96
N SER A 354 -11.46 20.07 -12.76
CA SER A 354 -11.50 18.77 -13.47
C SER A 354 -11.89 18.86 -14.95
N VAL A 355 -12.43 20.00 -15.37
CA VAL A 355 -12.90 20.26 -16.73
C VAL A 355 -11.88 21.07 -17.54
N PRO A 356 -11.99 21.09 -18.89
CA PRO A 356 -11.20 21.98 -19.72
C PRO A 356 -11.34 23.46 -19.30
N PRO A 357 -10.27 24.27 -19.39
CA PRO A 357 -8.96 23.93 -19.98
C PRO A 357 -7.98 23.24 -19.01
N TYR A 358 -8.34 23.02 -17.73
CA TYR A 358 -7.40 22.62 -16.69
C TYR A 358 -7.20 21.09 -16.57
N ASN A 359 -8.29 20.31 -16.70
CA ASN A 359 -8.27 18.84 -16.71
C ASN A 359 -7.56 18.18 -15.51
N VAL A 360 -7.59 18.80 -14.33
CA VAL A 360 -6.94 18.29 -13.11
C VAL A 360 -7.63 17.04 -12.61
N ARG A 361 -6.85 15.98 -12.35
CA ARG A 361 -7.38 14.72 -11.81
C ARG A 361 -6.83 14.35 -10.45
N TYR A 362 -5.66 14.82 -10.04
CA TYR A 362 -5.00 14.37 -8.80
C TYR A 362 -5.07 15.45 -7.72
N TRP A 363 -5.66 15.08 -6.59
CA TRP A 363 -5.94 15.98 -5.47
C TRP A 363 -5.27 15.43 -4.22
N GLU A 364 -4.14 16.02 -3.85
CA GLU A 364 -3.40 15.70 -2.64
C GLU A 364 -3.94 16.50 -1.46
N ILE A 365 -4.44 15.80 -0.44
CA ILE A 365 -5.03 16.40 0.74
C ILE A 365 -4.02 16.32 1.88
N GLY A 366 -3.49 17.48 2.29
CA GLY A 366 -2.45 17.59 3.31
C GLY A 366 -1.04 17.48 2.76
N ASN A 367 -0.05 17.69 3.64
CA ASN A 367 1.36 17.52 3.35
C ASN A 367 2.08 17.10 4.64
N GLU A 368 2.75 15.96 4.64
CA GLU A 368 3.35 15.36 5.85
C GLU A 368 2.36 15.25 7.03
N PRO A 369 1.18 14.65 6.81
CA PRO A 369 0.12 14.63 7.82
C PRO A 369 0.48 13.81 9.06
N ASP A 370 1.50 12.97 8.98
CA ASP A 370 2.06 12.20 10.08
C ASP A 370 3.00 13.00 11.01
N VAL A 371 3.09 14.33 10.84
CA VAL A 371 3.83 15.22 11.75
C VAL A 371 2.89 15.86 12.77
N ASP A 372 3.24 15.77 14.06
CA ASP A 372 2.50 16.38 15.16
C ASP A 372 2.77 17.89 15.25
N PRO A 373 1.74 18.75 15.45
CA PRO A 373 1.90 20.20 15.54
C PRO A 373 2.90 20.68 16.59
N SER A 374 3.14 19.91 17.65
CA SER A 374 4.06 20.26 18.73
C SER A 374 5.54 20.19 18.33
N LEU A 375 5.84 19.47 17.25
CA LEU A 375 7.21 19.22 16.79
C LEU A 375 7.75 20.32 15.86
N ILE A 376 6.86 21.21 15.39
CA ILE A 376 7.16 22.15 14.33
C ILE A 376 6.54 23.52 14.58
N ASP A 377 7.12 24.54 13.96
CA ASP A 377 6.56 25.87 14.01
C ASP A 377 5.25 25.93 13.21
N SER A 378 4.25 26.59 13.79
CA SER A 378 2.90 26.72 13.23
C SER A 378 2.81 27.40 11.85
N SER A 379 3.87 28.09 11.43
CA SER A 379 3.97 28.77 10.14
C SER A 379 4.56 27.90 9.02
N LEU A 380 5.06 26.70 9.35
CA LEU A 380 5.68 25.83 8.36
C LEU A 380 4.67 25.29 7.34
N PRO A 381 5.11 25.05 6.09
CA PRO A 381 4.22 24.64 5.00
C PRO A 381 3.87 23.14 5.00
N PHE A 382 4.26 22.39 6.01
CA PHE A 382 4.07 20.94 6.14
C PHE A 382 3.65 20.57 7.57
N GLY A 383 3.26 19.32 7.80
CA GLY A 383 2.55 18.96 9.04
C GLY A 383 1.16 19.57 9.02
N CYS A 384 0.28 19.46 10.02
CA CYS A 384 0.44 19.29 11.45
C CYS A 384 -0.77 18.48 11.95
N TRP A 385 -0.95 17.25 11.45
CA TRP A 385 -2.17 16.46 11.71
C TRP A 385 -1.90 15.28 12.64
N GLY A 386 -0.63 14.92 12.80
CA GLY A 386 -0.20 13.90 13.74
C GLY A 386 -0.63 14.26 15.15
N ASN A 387 -0.88 13.24 15.96
CA ASN A 387 -1.25 13.41 17.36
C ASN A 387 -0.48 12.40 18.20
N ALA A 388 0.61 12.84 18.82
CA ALA A 388 1.46 12.00 19.67
C ALA A 388 0.73 11.45 20.91
N ALA A 389 -0.43 12.01 21.28
CA ALA A 389 -1.27 11.47 22.36
C ALA A 389 -2.18 10.32 21.89
N ASP A 390 -2.33 10.11 20.59
CA ASP A 390 -3.09 9.01 20.01
C ASP A 390 -2.18 7.81 19.69
N PRO A 391 -2.54 6.56 20.07
CA PRO A 391 -1.69 5.39 19.84
C PRO A 391 -1.34 5.10 18.37
N TYR A 392 -2.13 5.63 17.42
CA TYR A 392 -1.88 5.53 15.98
C TYR A 392 -1.68 6.90 15.34
N TYR A 393 -1.11 7.81 16.13
CA TYR A 393 -0.64 9.13 15.72
C TYR A 393 -1.70 10.01 15.06
N GLY A 394 -2.98 9.80 15.35
CA GLY A 394 -4.08 10.62 14.83
C GLY A 394 -4.62 10.20 13.46
N GLY A 395 -4.11 9.13 12.86
CA GLY A 395 -4.56 8.67 11.54
C GLY A 395 -6.05 8.37 11.45
N GLY A 396 -6.66 7.88 12.55
CA GLY A 396 -8.10 7.61 12.62
C GLY A 396 -8.95 8.87 12.44
N TYR A 397 -8.55 9.99 13.03
CA TYR A 397 -9.26 11.27 12.88
C TYR A 397 -9.22 11.78 11.45
N VAL A 398 -8.06 11.63 10.78
CA VAL A 398 -7.89 12.00 9.37
C VAL A 398 -8.72 11.09 8.46
N ALA A 399 -8.88 9.79 8.81
CA ALA A 399 -9.79 8.92 8.07
C ALA A 399 -11.25 9.40 8.14
N ASP A 400 -11.72 9.92 9.28
CA ASP A 400 -13.07 10.49 9.38
C ASP A 400 -13.25 11.75 8.52
N MET A 401 -12.21 12.58 8.40
CA MET A 401 -12.21 13.69 7.44
C MET A 401 -12.31 13.18 6.00
N PHE A 402 -11.51 12.17 5.62
CA PHE A 402 -11.52 11.61 4.26
C PHE A 402 -12.89 10.97 3.92
N LYS A 403 -13.54 10.31 4.89
CA LYS A 403 -14.92 9.79 4.73
C LYS A 403 -15.93 10.87 4.35
N ALA A 404 -15.78 12.08 4.90
CA ALA A 404 -16.65 13.21 4.59
C ALA A 404 -16.31 13.84 3.24
N VAL A 405 -15.03 13.96 2.90
CA VAL A 405 -14.54 14.69 1.72
C VAL A 405 -14.64 13.87 0.43
N TYR A 406 -14.28 12.59 0.47
CA TYR A 406 -14.19 11.74 -0.72
C TYR A 406 -15.49 11.68 -1.54
N PRO A 407 -16.71 11.52 -0.95
CA PRO A 407 -17.94 11.53 -1.73
C PRO A 407 -18.19 12.84 -2.47
N ALA A 408 -17.82 13.99 -1.88
CA ALA A 408 -17.97 15.30 -2.53
C ALA A 408 -17.06 15.42 -3.75
N ILE A 409 -15.80 14.98 -3.63
CA ILE A 409 -14.85 14.93 -4.75
C ILE A 409 -15.38 14.03 -5.87
N LYS A 410 -15.82 12.81 -5.55
CA LYS A 410 -16.32 11.86 -6.56
C LYS A 410 -17.62 12.29 -7.21
N THR A 411 -18.45 13.05 -6.50
CA THR A 411 -19.67 13.64 -7.06
C THR A 411 -19.34 14.72 -8.08
N ALA A 412 -18.33 15.56 -7.80
CA ALA A 412 -17.88 16.59 -8.72
C ALA A 412 -17.18 15.98 -9.95
N ASP A 413 -16.35 14.95 -9.77
CA ASP A 413 -15.71 14.21 -10.84
C ASP A 413 -15.40 12.75 -10.41
N PRO A 414 -16.13 11.75 -10.96
CA PRO A 414 -15.88 10.34 -10.66
C PRO A 414 -14.48 9.84 -11.04
N GLN A 415 -13.79 10.53 -11.96
CA GLN A 415 -12.44 10.17 -12.40
C GLN A 415 -11.33 10.81 -11.56
N ALA A 416 -11.66 11.79 -10.70
CA ALA A 416 -10.70 12.42 -9.80
C ALA A 416 -10.06 11.37 -8.87
N LYS A 417 -8.80 11.57 -8.53
CA LYS A 417 -7.99 10.72 -7.64
C LYS A 417 -7.67 11.50 -6.37
N VAL A 418 -8.09 10.94 -5.24
CA VAL A 418 -7.79 11.45 -3.91
C VAL A 418 -6.48 10.84 -3.43
N VAL A 419 -5.49 11.69 -3.22
CA VAL A 419 -4.15 11.31 -2.75
C VAL A 419 -4.06 11.67 -1.27
N LEU A 420 -3.75 10.70 -0.41
CA LEU A 420 -3.36 11.00 0.97
C LEU A 420 -2.04 11.77 0.92
N GLY A 421 -2.00 12.94 1.56
CA GLY A 421 -0.82 13.81 1.64
C GLY A 421 0.46 13.04 1.92
N GLY A 422 1.56 13.47 1.31
CA GLY A 422 2.82 12.75 1.36
C GLY A 422 3.29 12.48 2.78
N LEU A 423 3.26 11.21 3.21
CA LEU A 423 3.72 10.80 4.53
C LEU A 423 5.24 11.01 4.66
N LEU A 424 5.68 11.70 5.71
CA LEU A 424 7.09 11.96 5.98
C LEU A 424 7.81 10.65 6.31
N LEU A 425 7.24 9.82 7.19
CA LEU A 425 7.76 8.51 7.60
C LEU A 425 9.23 8.60 8.06
N ASP A 426 9.48 9.39 9.10
CA ASP A 426 10.83 9.70 9.59
C ASP A 426 11.67 8.45 9.88
N CYS A 427 11.06 7.42 10.47
CA CYS A 427 11.67 6.11 10.69
C CYS A 427 10.64 4.99 10.79
N ASP A 428 11.11 3.75 10.61
CA ASP A 428 10.28 2.55 10.72
C ASP A 428 9.85 2.30 12.19
N PRO A 429 8.54 2.31 12.51
CA PRO A 429 8.04 2.06 13.87
C PRO A 429 8.34 0.64 14.37
N THR A 430 8.58 -0.31 13.46
CA THR A 430 8.92 -1.70 13.79
C THR A 430 10.42 -1.92 14.03
N ASN A 431 11.25 -0.94 13.65
CA ASN A 431 12.69 -0.98 13.88
C ASN A 431 13.26 0.41 14.23
N PRO A 432 12.93 0.98 15.40
CA PRO A 432 13.39 2.32 15.76
C PRO A 432 14.92 2.36 15.94
N PRO A 433 15.63 3.32 15.32
CA PRO A 433 17.09 3.43 15.42
C PRO A 433 17.54 3.83 16.83
N LEU A 434 18.77 3.47 17.19
CA LEU A 434 19.43 3.93 18.42
C LEU A 434 19.97 5.34 18.22
N LEU A 435 19.76 6.19 19.22
CA LEU A 435 20.31 7.53 19.33
C LEU A 435 21.69 7.48 20.02
N ALA A 436 22.43 8.59 19.93
CA ALA A 436 23.78 8.70 20.47
C ALA A 436 23.84 8.51 22.01
N ASP A 437 22.74 8.79 22.71
CA ASP A 437 22.60 8.60 24.15
C ASP A 437 22.17 7.17 24.54
N GLY A 438 22.04 6.27 23.56
CA GLY A 438 21.63 4.88 23.77
C GLY A 438 20.12 4.65 23.83
N THR A 439 19.31 5.71 23.76
CA THR A 439 17.84 5.59 23.69
C THR A 439 17.38 5.23 22.27
N ARG A 440 16.14 4.77 22.12
CA ARG A 440 15.53 4.56 20.79
C ARG A 440 14.80 5.81 20.35
N LYS A 441 14.95 6.17 19.07
CA LYS A 441 14.18 7.25 18.45
C LYS A 441 12.69 6.95 18.53
N ASP A 442 11.87 7.96 18.78
CA ASP A 442 10.42 7.83 18.63
C ASP A 442 10.06 7.77 17.15
N CYS A 443 9.45 6.65 16.73
CA CYS A 443 9.00 6.40 15.37
C CYS A 443 7.47 6.22 15.30
N SER A 444 6.75 6.62 16.34
CA SER A 444 5.29 6.60 16.38
C SER A 444 4.60 7.35 15.23
N PRO A 445 5.16 8.42 14.61
CA PRO A 445 4.64 8.96 13.35
C PRO A 445 4.36 7.92 12.26
N GLY A 446 5.21 6.89 12.16
CA GLY A 446 5.04 5.81 11.17
C GLY A 446 3.79 4.96 11.36
N LEU A 447 3.09 5.07 12.50
CA LEU A 447 1.83 4.40 12.77
C LEU A 447 0.61 5.14 12.20
N PHE A 448 0.80 6.36 11.67
CA PHE A 448 -0.29 7.20 11.16
C PHE A 448 -1.13 6.49 10.09
N LEU A 449 -0.49 5.91 9.06
CA LEU A 449 -1.23 5.19 8.01
C LEU A 449 -2.01 4.01 8.60
N GLU A 450 -1.43 3.29 9.55
CA GLU A 450 -2.13 2.20 10.22
C GLU A 450 -3.38 2.72 10.95
N GLY A 451 -3.30 3.83 11.68
CA GLY A 451 -4.47 4.48 12.28
C GLY A 451 -5.54 4.85 11.25
N PHE A 452 -5.12 5.39 10.11
CA PHE A 452 -6.00 5.74 9.01
C PHE A 452 -6.74 4.52 8.45
N LEU A 453 -6.03 3.41 8.24
CA LEU A 453 -6.60 2.17 7.70
C LEU A 453 -7.49 1.44 8.71
N ARG A 454 -7.12 1.41 9.99
CA ARG A 454 -7.94 0.85 11.09
C ARG A 454 -9.32 1.46 11.15
N ASN A 455 -9.42 2.75 10.84
CA ASN A 455 -10.68 3.46 10.81
C ASN A 455 -11.36 3.42 9.43
N GLY A 456 -10.96 2.50 8.53
CA GLY A 456 -11.57 2.30 7.23
C GLY A 456 -11.23 3.36 6.17
N GLY A 457 -10.21 4.21 6.41
CA GLY A 457 -9.81 5.27 5.50
C GLY A 457 -9.37 4.77 4.11
N GLY A 458 -8.94 3.51 4.00
CA GLY A 458 -8.55 2.89 2.73
C GLY A 458 -9.64 2.88 1.64
N ASN A 459 -10.92 2.96 2.02
CA ASN A 459 -12.05 3.05 1.10
C ASN A 459 -12.27 4.47 0.54
N TYR A 460 -11.61 5.47 1.12
CA TYR A 460 -11.82 6.89 0.86
C TYR A 460 -10.54 7.58 0.36
N VAL A 461 -9.63 6.80 -0.21
CA VAL A 461 -8.38 7.25 -0.82
C VAL A 461 -8.08 6.41 -2.06
N ASP A 462 -7.48 7.02 -3.08
CA ASP A 462 -7.13 6.35 -4.33
C ASP A 462 -5.62 6.10 -4.46
N VAL A 463 -4.78 6.97 -3.88
CA VAL A 463 -3.31 6.90 -3.92
C VAL A 463 -2.72 7.25 -2.56
N ILE A 464 -1.66 6.56 -2.14
CA ILE A 464 -0.91 6.89 -0.92
C ILE A 464 0.38 7.63 -1.32
N GLY A 465 0.49 8.90 -0.93
CA GLY A 465 1.72 9.68 -1.07
C GLY A 465 2.71 9.40 0.05
N TYR A 466 4.01 9.45 -0.25
CA TYR A 466 5.07 9.44 0.76
C TYR A 466 6.32 10.19 0.29
N HIS A 467 7.09 10.71 1.25
CA HIS A 467 8.32 11.46 0.97
C HIS A 467 9.56 10.58 1.18
N ALA A 468 10.55 10.72 0.31
CA ALA A 468 11.82 10.02 0.39
C ALA A 468 13.00 10.96 0.11
N TYR A 469 13.17 11.93 0.99
CA TYR A 469 14.38 12.74 1.07
C TYR A 469 15.55 11.94 1.63
N THR A 470 16.75 12.31 1.19
CA THR A 470 17.98 11.97 1.91
C THR A 470 18.93 13.16 1.94
N TYR A 471 19.96 13.04 2.76
CA TYR A 471 20.97 14.07 2.93
C TYR A 471 22.27 13.64 2.29
N TRP A 472 22.92 14.62 1.66
CA TRP A 472 24.27 14.46 1.18
C TRP A 472 25.23 14.26 2.35
N GLY A 473 26.11 13.29 2.18
CA GLY A 473 27.18 12.94 3.10
C GLY A 473 28.22 12.11 2.39
N ILE A 474 29.21 11.59 3.12
CA ILE A 474 30.24 10.71 2.56
C ILE A 474 29.74 9.27 2.29
N ALA A 475 28.43 9.03 2.42
CA ALA A 475 27.79 7.76 2.11
C ALA A 475 27.97 7.40 0.63
N PHE A 476 28.11 6.12 0.35
CA PHE A 476 28.28 5.66 -1.03
C PHE A 476 26.93 5.58 -1.76
N ASP A 477 25.85 5.31 -1.02
CA ASP A 477 24.48 5.45 -1.52
C ASP A 477 23.58 6.05 -0.42
N PRO A 478 23.33 7.37 -0.45
CA PRO A 478 22.61 8.04 0.63
C PRO A 478 21.13 7.60 0.73
N ASP A 479 20.52 7.01 -0.31
CA ASP A 479 19.19 6.40 -0.19
C ASP A 479 19.27 5.10 0.61
N ARG A 480 20.14 4.17 0.19
CA ARG A 480 20.27 2.84 0.80
C ARG A 480 20.77 2.90 2.24
N GLU A 481 21.59 3.89 2.54
CA GLU A 481 22.17 4.12 3.87
C GLU A 481 21.28 5.02 4.75
N HIS A 482 20.07 5.37 4.32
CA HIS A 482 19.16 6.22 5.09
C HIS A 482 18.93 5.66 6.51
N PRO A 483 19.30 6.36 7.60
CA PRO A 483 19.38 5.79 8.94
C PRO A 483 18.09 5.14 9.47
N GLY A 484 16.94 5.71 9.13
CA GLY A 484 15.63 5.18 9.55
C GLY A 484 15.10 3.99 8.73
N TRP A 485 15.73 3.66 7.60
CA TRP A 485 15.15 2.77 6.57
C TRP A 485 16.16 1.83 5.90
N SER A 486 17.44 1.91 6.25
CA SER A 486 18.52 1.14 5.60
C SER A 486 18.33 -0.38 5.71
N HIS A 487 17.73 -0.87 6.80
CA HIS A 487 17.41 -2.30 6.99
C HIS A 487 16.36 -2.83 6.00
N ARG A 488 15.54 -1.94 5.41
CA ARG A 488 14.55 -2.24 4.37
C ARG A 488 14.98 -1.73 2.98
N GLY A 489 16.25 -1.37 2.83
CA GLY A 489 16.78 -0.96 1.54
C GLY A 489 16.56 0.51 1.18
N GLY A 490 16.47 1.38 2.18
CA GLY A 490 16.59 2.83 2.01
C GLY A 490 15.27 3.60 2.06
N GLY A 491 15.38 4.92 1.93
CA GLY A 491 14.25 5.83 2.06
C GLY A 491 13.19 5.64 0.97
N LEU A 492 13.58 5.41 -0.27
CA LEU A 492 12.63 5.26 -1.38
C LEU A 492 11.91 3.90 -1.36
N VAL A 493 12.67 2.81 -1.47
CA VAL A 493 12.12 1.45 -1.62
C VAL A 493 11.67 0.88 -0.29
N GLY A 494 12.41 1.12 0.80
CA GLY A 494 12.09 0.58 2.11
C GLY A 494 10.79 1.14 2.69
N LYS A 495 10.52 2.44 2.50
CA LYS A 495 9.23 3.05 2.84
C LYS A 495 8.10 2.44 2.01
N ALA A 496 8.29 2.26 0.71
CA ALA A 496 7.28 1.64 -0.16
C ALA A 496 6.94 0.21 0.28
N GLU A 497 7.94 -0.60 0.64
CA GLU A 497 7.73 -1.95 1.17
C GLU A 497 6.97 -1.93 2.50
N PHE A 498 7.33 -1.03 3.41
CA PHE A 498 6.61 -0.86 4.67
C PHE A 498 5.15 -0.44 4.46
N LEU A 499 4.88 0.53 3.59
CA LEU A 499 3.52 0.97 3.30
C LEU A 499 2.67 -0.16 2.72
N ARG A 500 3.24 -0.95 1.79
CA ARG A 500 2.57 -2.16 1.26
C ARG A 500 2.30 -3.18 2.34
N GLU A 501 3.25 -3.41 3.24
CA GLU A 501 3.07 -4.30 4.39
C GLU A 501 1.90 -3.82 5.27
N VAL A 502 1.90 -2.54 5.67
CA VAL A 502 0.83 -1.93 6.46
C VAL A 502 -0.52 -2.07 5.75
N MET A 503 -0.61 -1.70 4.48
CA MET A 503 -1.85 -1.80 3.71
C MET A 503 -2.34 -3.25 3.58
N SER A 504 -1.44 -4.22 3.41
CA SER A 504 -1.78 -5.64 3.32
C SER A 504 -2.47 -6.16 4.59
N ARG A 505 -2.07 -5.67 5.78
CA ARG A 505 -2.72 -6.02 7.07
C ARG A 505 -4.19 -5.62 7.11
N TYR A 506 -4.57 -4.58 6.37
CA TYR A 506 -5.92 -4.03 6.29
C TYR A 506 -6.63 -4.34 4.97
N ARG A 507 -6.06 -5.21 4.13
CA ARG A 507 -6.59 -5.58 2.79
C ARG A 507 -6.80 -4.37 1.88
N VAL A 508 -5.92 -3.42 2.02
CA VAL A 508 -5.87 -2.26 1.14
C VAL A 508 -4.73 -2.49 0.17
N ASN A 509 -4.96 -2.24 -1.10
CA ASN A 509 -3.92 -2.21 -2.11
C ASN A 509 -4.12 -0.94 -2.93
N LYS A 510 -3.28 0.06 -2.69
CA LYS A 510 -3.35 1.35 -3.37
C LYS A 510 -2.01 1.64 -4.04
N PRO A 511 -2.02 2.28 -5.21
CA PRO A 511 -0.81 2.81 -5.81
C PRO A 511 -0.08 3.73 -4.83
N LEU A 512 1.25 3.68 -4.89
CA LEU A 512 2.14 4.54 -4.12
C LEU A 512 2.74 5.62 -5.04
N LEU A 513 2.83 6.84 -4.55
CA LEU A 513 3.52 7.95 -5.21
C LEU A 513 4.57 8.51 -4.25
N ALA A 514 5.84 8.50 -4.65
CA ALA A 514 6.91 9.16 -3.90
C ALA A 514 6.85 10.67 -4.18
N ASN A 515 5.85 11.34 -3.63
CA ASN A 515 5.42 12.67 -4.06
C ASN A 515 6.34 13.81 -3.59
N GLU A 516 7.34 13.55 -2.76
CA GLU A 516 8.52 14.41 -2.68
C GLU A 516 9.78 13.54 -2.52
N ILE A 517 10.78 13.78 -3.37
CA ILE A 517 12.12 13.17 -3.29
C ILE A 517 13.18 14.24 -3.51
N GLY A 518 14.37 14.03 -2.96
CA GLY A 518 15.50 14.91 -3.23
C GLY A 518 16.75 14.51 -2.45
N LEU A 519 17.90 14.95 -2.96
CA LEU A 519 19.15 14.98 -2.22
C LEU A 519 19.36 16.39 -1.69
N LEU A 520 19.53 16.53 -0.38
CA LEU A 520 19.65 17.81 0.29
C LEU A 520 21.03 17.99 0.93
N CYS A 521 21.55 19.21 0.90
CA CYS A 521 22.75 19.57 1.67
C CYS A 521 22.34 19.93 3.12
N TYR A 522 23.01 19.33 4.10
CA TYR A 522 22.86 19.73 5.50
C TYR A 522 24.05 20.60 5.93
N GLY A 523 23.78 21.83 6.37
CA GLY A 523 24.82 22.73 6.89
C GLY A 523 25.26 23.78 5.87
N ASP A 524 26.57 23.91 5.67
CA ASP A 524 27.16 24.92 4.78
C ASP A 524 27.04 24.51 3.31
N GLU A 525 26.14 25.18 2.59
CA GLU A 525 25.89 24.95 1.17
C GLU A 525 27.13 25.17 0.29
N GLN A 526 28.02 26.13 0.62
CA GLN A 526 29.25 26.34 -0.14
C GLN A 526 30.22 25.19 0.03
N ALA A 527 30.34 24.66 1.26
CA ALA A 527 31.12 23.47 1.52
C ALA A 527 30.57 22.28 0.73
N CYS A 528 29.25 22.05 0.75
CA CYS A 528 28.62 20.99 -0.03
C CYS A 528 28.99 21.07 -1.52
N ILE A 529 28.87 22.26 -2.11
CA ILE A 529 29.22 22.49 -3.51
C ILE A 529 30.70 22.18 -3.76
N GLN A 530 31.60 22.71 -2.93
CA GLN A 530 33.04 22.50 -3.05
C GLN A 530 33.44 21.02 -3.01
N TYR A 531 32.71 20.21 -2.24
CA TYR A 531 33.01 18.79 -2.02
C TYR A 531 32.18 17.83 -2.88
N GLY A 532 31.55 18.33 -3.96
CA GLY A 532 30.96 17.48 -5.00
C GLY A 532 29.48 17.16 -4.84
N PHE A 533 28.72 17.97 -4.10
CA PHE A 533 27.28 17.80 -3.93
C PHE A 533 26.51 17.64 -5.26
N TYR A 534 26.77 18.50 -6.26
CA TYR A 534 26.01 18.48 -7.51
C TYR A 534 26.28 17.25 -8.38
N GLU A 535 27.46 16.64 -8.26
CA GLU A 535 27.74 15.35 -8.90
C GLU A 535 26.93 14.24 -8.22
N GLU A 536 26.92 14.22 -6.89
CA GLU A 536 26.12 13.25 -6.13
C GLU A 536 24.63 13.41 -6.36
N GLN A 537 24.14 14.65 -6.51
CA GLN A 537 22.76 14.95 -6.82
C GLN A 537 22.33 14.32 -8.15
N ALA A 538 23.19 14.37 -9.17
CA ALA A 538 22.92 13.76 -10.47
C ALA A 538 22.91 12.23 -10.40
N ILE A 539 23.86 11.64 -9.65
CA ILE A 539 23.91 10.19 -9.39
C ILE A 539 22.64 9.73 -8.67
N TYR A 540 22.28 10.41 -7.58
CA TYR A 540 21.11 10.09 -6.78
C TYR A 540 19.82 10.19 -7.60
N LEU A 541 19.68 11.24 -8.43
CA LEU A 541 18.52 11.43 -9.30
C LEU A 541 18.34 10.25 -10.26
N ALA A 542 19.39 9.89 -11.00
CA ALA A 542 19.38 8.77 -11.94
C ALA A 542 19.01 7.44 -11.26
N ARG A 543 19.61 7.16 -10.10
CA ARG A 543 19.30 5.94 -9.31
C ARG A 543 17.85 5.95 -8.82
N THR A 544 17.36 7.07 -8.33
CA THR A 544 16.02 7.21 -7.74
C THR A 544 14.92 6.95 -8.76
N TYR A 545 14.99 7.55 -9.96
CA TYR A 545 14.00 7.27 -11.00
C TYR A 545 14.08 5.83 -11.53
N THR A 546 15.29 5.28 -11.64
CA THR A 546 15.48 3.88 -12.01
C THR A 546 14.80 2.94 -11.00
N ARG A 547 15.04 3.17 -9.70
CA ARG A 547 14.42 2.40 -8.61
C ARG A 547 12.90 2.61 -8.55
N THR A 548 12.42 3.81 -8.83
CA THR A 548 10.97 4.12 -8.88
C THR A 548 10.27 3.24 -9.90
N LYS A 549 10.74 3.24 -11.15
CA LYS A 549 10.19 2.38 -12.23
C LYS A 549 10.31 0.89 -11.88
N ALA A 550 11.45 0.47 -11.35
CA ALA A 550 11.73 -0.94 -11.08
C ALA A 550 10.97 -1.54 -9.88
N ASN A 551 10.40 -0.72 -9.00
CA ASN A 551 9.73 -1.16 -7.78
C ASN A 551 8.23 -0.82 -7.76
N ALA A 552 7.62 -0.61 -8.93
CA ALA A 552 6.20 -0.32 -9.11
C ALA A 552 5.70 0.85 -8.22
N ILE A 553 6.52 1.91 -8.14
CA ILE A 553 6.11 3.20 -7.56
C ILE A 553 5.62 4.04 -8.73
N GLN A 554 4.38 4.54 -8.65
CA GLN A 554 3.67 5.11 -9.80
C GLN A 554 4.40 6.34 -10.39
N GLY A 555 5.00 7.13 -9.51
CA GLY A 555 5.86 8.25 -9.88
C GLY A 555 6.63 8.74 -8.67
N ALA A 556 7.69 9.49 -8.93
CA ALA A 556 8.44 10.20 -7.91
C ALA A 556 8.59 11.67 -8.31
N ALA A 557 8.29 12.60 -7.41
CA ALA A 557 8.36 14.02 -7.71
C ALA A 557 9.59 14.67 -7.08
N TRP A 558 10.55 15.07 -7.90
CA TRP A 558 11.74 15.77 -7.44
C TRP A 558 11.41 17.15 -6.88
N TYR A 559 11.72 17.34 -5.60
CA TYR A 559 11.68 18.63 -4.92
C TYR A 559 13.05 19.30 -5.06
N THR A 560 13.22 20.23 -6.01
CA THR A 560 12.21 20.88 -6.88
C THR A 560 12.79 21.12 -8.27
N LEU A 561 11.95 21.36 -9.27
CA LEU A 561 12.44 21.76 -10.58
C LEU A 561 13.01 23.19 -10.55
N ASN A 562 12.31 24.15 -9.93
CA ASN A 562 12.83 25.52 -9.80
C ASN A 562 13.97 25.59 -8.77
N GLY A 563 14.91 26.52 -8.94
CA GLY A 563 16.03 26.69 -8.00
C GLY A 563 16.63 28.11 -7.91
N PRO A 564 17.69 28.27 -7.09
CA PRO A 564 18.04 27.38 -5.99
C PRO A 564 16.98 27.49 -4.88
N ASN A 565 16.54 26.36 -4.36
CA ASN A 565 15.55 26.27 -3.29
C ASN A 565 16.19 25.68 -2.02
N TRP A 566 15.37 25.35 -1.03
CA TRP A 566 15.75 24.76 0.26
C TRP A 566 16.85 23.69 0.12
N ARG A 567 18.00 23.94 0.76
CA ARG A 567 19.11 22.99 0.91
C ARG A 567 19.68 22.46 -0.41
N LEU A 568 19.79 23.33 -1.42
CA LEU A 568 20.30 23.03 -2.76
C LEU A 568 19.49 21.98 -3.56
N GLY A 569 18.26 21.66 -3.16
CA GLY A 569 17.44 20.63 -3.84
C GLY A 569 16.94 21.01 -5.25
N GLY A 570 16.99 22.29 -5.62
CA GLY A 570 16.48 22.79 -6.89
C GLY A 570 17.36 22.43 -8.10
N LEU A 571 16.75 22.20 -9.28
CA LEU A 571 17.48 21.79 -10.49
C LEU A 571 17.73 22.90 -11.51
N VAL A 572 16.76 23.79 -11.71
CA VAL A 572 16.76 24.82 -12.75
C VAL A 572 16.63 26.19 -12.09
N PRO A 573 17.72 26.95 -11.95
CA PRO A 573 17.65 28.25 -11.34
C PRO A 573 16.96 29.28 -12.24
N ARG A 574 16.36 30.31 -11.63
CA ARG A 574 15.74 31.41 -12.40
C ARG A 574 16.73 32.18 -13.27
N ARG A 575 18.01 32.17 -12.89
CA ARG A 575 19.13 32.78 -13.61
C ARG A 575 20.34 31.86 -13.50
N GLY A 576 21.09 31.74 -14.59
CA GLY A 576 22.23 30.83 -14.68
C GLY A 576 21.85 29.49 -15.30
N ASP A 577 22.82 28.60 -15.38
CA ASP A 577 22.64 27.29 -16.00
C ASP A 577 22.00 26.30 -15.01
N PRO A 578 21.18 25.35 -15.51
CA PRO A 578 20.73 24.21 -14.72
C PRO A 578 21.90 23.44 -14.11
N VAL A 579 21.66 22.85 -12.93
CA VAL A 579 22.66 22.00 -12.27
C VAL A 579 22.83 20.68 -13.04
N PRO A 580 23.97 19.96 -12.91
CA PRO A 580 24.23 18.70 -13.62
C PRO A 580 23.11 17.66 -13.51
N ALA A 581 22.41 17.61 -12.37
CA ALA A 581 21.28 16.71 -12.16
C ALA A 581 20.10 16.96 -13.12
N PHE A 582 19.94 18.18 -13.65
CA PHE A 582 18.95 18.45 -14.69
C PHE A 582 19.28 17.72 -16.02
N THR A 583 20.55 17.68 -16.41
CA THR A 583 20.98 16.92 -17.61
C THR A 583 20.70 15.42 -17.43
N ALA A 584 20.95 14.89 -16.23
CA ALA A 584 20.60 13.52 -15.89
C ALA A 584 19.09 13.27 -15.94
N LEU A 585 18.29 14.22 -15.43
CA LEU A 585 16.83 14.17 -15.51
C LEU A 585 16.35 14.10 -16.96
N VAL A 586 16.93 14.90 -17.86
CA VAL A 586 16.60 14.87 -19.29
C VAL A 586 16.91 13.51 -19.90
N PHE A 587 18.08 12.94 -19.62
CA PHE A 587 18.45 11.64 -20.17
C PHE A 587 17.53 10.52 -19.65
N PHE A 588 17.33 10.43 -18.33
CA PHE A 588 16.52 9.37 -17.73
C PHE A 588 15.02 9.54 -17.99
N GLY A 589 14.50 10.75 -18.12
CA GLY A 589 13.12 11.00 -18.54
C GLY A 589 12.84 10.47 -19.93
N ASN A 590 13.73 10.75 -20.89
CA ASN A 590 13.64 10.21 -22.25
C ASN A 590 13.88 8.70 -22.32
N LEU A 591 14.74 8.15 -21.45
CA LEU A 591 14.95 6.71 -21.33
C LEU A 591 13.68 5.99 -20.86
N PHE A 592 13.00 6.51 -19.84
CA PHE A 592 11.84 5.85 -19.23
C PHE A 592 10.51 6.15 -19.92
N ASP A 593 10.44 7.17 -20.75
CA ASP A 593 9.30 7.40 -21.62
C ASP A 593 9.03 6.19 -22.53
N GLY A 594 7.90 5.52 -22.35
CA GLY A 594 7.53 4.30 -23.08
C GLY A 594 8.42 3.07 -22.81
N ALA A 595 9.27 3.09 -21.77
CA ALA A 595 10.04 1.92 -21.37
C ALA A 595 9.32 1.12 -20.29
N GLU A 596 9.40 -0.21 -20.39
CA GLU A 596 8.86 -1.16 -19.43
C GLU A 596 9.96 -1.83 -18.61
N PHE A 597 9.67 -2.14 -17.35
CA PHE A 597 10.62 -2.86 -16.50
C PHE A 597 10.65 -4.35 -16.86
N ALA A 598 11.84 -4.85 -17.21
CA ALA A 598 12.06 -6.23 -17.66
C ALA A 598 12.80 -7.11 -16.64
N GLY A 599 12.90 -6.65 -15.39
CA GLY A 599 13.51 -7.39 -14.28
C GLY A 599 14.92 -6.94 -13.92
N LYS A 600 15.45 -7.44 -12.80
CA LYS A 600 16.80 -7.11 -12.34
C LYS A 600 17.88 -7.81 -13.19
N VAL A 601 19.04 -7.18 -13.33
CA VAL A 601 20.27 -7.85 -13.79
C VAL A 601 20.78 -8.69 -12.62
N ASN A 602 21.34 -9.89 -12.87
CA ASN A 602 21.85 -10.79 -11.82
C ASN A 602 22.80 -10.03 -10.87
N SER A 603 22.24 -9.56 -9.76
CA SER A 603 22.88 -8.63 -8.83
C SER A 603 23.78 -9.42 -7.89
N SER A 604 25.08 -9.12 -7.89
CA SER A 604 25.95 -9.45 -6.76
C SER A 604 25.70 -8.43 -5.64
N THR A 605 26.29 -8.67 -4.47
CA THR A 605 26.30 -7.68 -3.38
C THR A 605 26.97 -6.35 -3.75
N SER A 606 27.76 -6.33 -4.83
CA SER A 606 28.56 -5.19 -5.29
C SER A 606 28.01 -4.47 -6.52
N LEU A 607 26.93 -4.96 -7.14
CA LEU A 607 26.36 -4.41 -8.37
C LEU A 607 24.83 -4.41 -8.29
N GLU A 608 24.25 -3.23 -8.47
CA GLU A 608 22.81 -3.07 -8.66
C GLU A 608 22.53 -2.78 -10.14
N GLY A 609 21.52 -3.46 -10.67
CA GLY A 609 21.23 -3.39 -12.09
C GLY A 609 19.80 -3.75 -12.45
N TYR A 610 19.25 -3.04 -13.42
CA TYR A 610 17.87 -3.15 -13.86
C TYR A 610 17.80 -3.24 -15.38
N ARG A 611 16.87 -4.06 -15.88
CA ARG A 611 16.60 -4.22 -17.31
C ARG A 611 15.31 -3.53 -17.68
N PHE A 612 15.30 -2.88 -18.83
CA PHE A 612 14.12 -2.23 -19.39
C PHE A 612 13.98 -2.56 -20.88
N THR A 613 12.76 -2.46 -21.40
CA THR A 613 12.42 -2.67 -22.82
C THR A 613 11.67 -1.45 -23.34
N LYS A 614 12.07 -0.90 -24.48
CA LYS A 614 11.38 0.20 -25.16
C LYS A 614 11.29 -0.13 -26.65
N GLY A 615 10.11 -0.55 -27.09
CA GLY A 615 9.95 -1.22 -28.40
C GLY A 615 10.85 -2.47 -28.48
N ASP A 616 11.61 -2.58 -29.57
CA ASP A 616 12.56 -3.68 -29.77
C ASP A 616 13.91 -3.47 -29.06
N THR A 617 14.13 -2.32 -28.42
CA THR A 617 15.39 -2.00 -27.75
C THR A 617 15.36 -2.43 -26.29
N ARG A 618 16.43 -3.07 -25.84
CA ARG A 618 16.63 -3.45 -24.44
C ARG A 618 17.67 -2.53 -23.79
N TYR A 619 17.44 -2.12 -22.55
CA TYR A 619 18.36 -1.30 -21.78
C TYR A 619 18.76 -1.99 -20.48
N HIS A 620 20.04 -1.90 -20.11
CA HIS A 620 20.49 -2.22 -18.75
C HIS A 620 20.97 -0.94 -18.08
N VAL A 621 20.46 -0.60 -16.90
CA VAL A 621 20.96 0.49 -16.06
C VAL A 621 21.68 -0.11 -14.87
N LEU A 622 22.96 0.23 -14.67
CA LEU A 622 23.87 -0.45 -13.75
C LEU A 622 24.68 0.55 -12.91
N TRP A 623 24.93 0.23 -11.64
CA TRP A 623 25.94 0.92 -10.82
C TRP A 623 26.51 0.00 -9.74
N ALA A 624 27.73 0.28 -9.31
CA ALA A 624 28.32 -0.36 -8.15
C ALA A 624 27.58 0.08 -6.88
N THR A 625 27.45 -0.82 -5.90
CA THR A 625 26.80 -0.57 -4.59
C THR A 625 27.79 -0.45 -3.44
N ALA A 626 29.09 -0.60 -3.71
CA ALA A 626 30.18 -0.42 -2.76
C ALA A 626 31.36 0.32 -3.41
N PRO A 627 32.29 0.91 -2.62
CA PRO A 627 33.47 1.56 -3.16
C PRO A 627 34.28 0.65 -4.08
N GLY A 628 34.79 1.22 -5.17
CA GLY A 628 35.47 0.48 -6.24
C GLY A 628 34.59 0.33 -7.49
N ALA A 629 35.16 -0.28 -8.52
CA ALA A 629 34.46 -0.57 -9.76
C ALA A 629 34.31 -2.08 -9.97
N VAL A 630 33.17 -2.48 -10.53
CA VAL A 630 32.87 -3.86 -10.89
C VAL A 630 33.11 -4.04 -12.38
N VAL A 631 33.94 -5.02 -12.74
CA VAL A 631 34.10 -5.42 -14.15
C VAL A 631 32.85 -6.21 -14.54
N TYR A 632 32.02 -5.62 -15.39
CA TYR A 632 30.80 -6.22 -15.89
C TYR A 632 30.98 -6.74 -17.30
N ARG A 633 30.69 -8.02 -17.53
CA ARG A 633 30.72 -8.60 -18.87
C ARG A 633 29.55 -8.06 -19.68
N LEU A 634 29.86 -7.49 -20.84
CA LEU A 634 28.84 -6.94 -21.73
C LEU A 634 27.93 -8.08 -22.23
N PRO A 635 26.60 -7.93 -22.12
CA PRO A 635 25.68 -8.92 -22.66
C PRO A 635 25.74 -8.96 -24.19
N ASP A 636 25.40 -10.11 -24.77
CA ASP A 636 25.36 -10.24 -26.22
C ASP A 636 24.36 -9.25 -26.83
N GLY A 637 24.77 -8.61 -27.92
CA GLY A 637 23.96 -7.60 -28.61
C GLY A 637 24.04 -6.19 -28.02
N THR A 638 24.92 -5.91 -27.05
CA THR A 638 25.25 -4.52 -26.66
C THR A 638 25.74 -3.73 -27.88
N ARG A 639 25.09 -2.60 -28.14
CA ARG A 639 25.43 -1.66 -29.22
C ARG A 639 26.18 -0.44 -28.72
N ALA A 640 25.79 0.07 -27.56
CA ALA A 640 26.30 1.31 -26.99
C ALA A 640 26.24 1.28 -25.46
N ALA A 641 27.05 2.13 -24.85
CA ALA A 641 27.02 2.42 -23.43
C ALA A 641 27.03 3.95 -23.25
N TYR A 642 26.34 4.42 -22.22
CA TYR A 642 26.23 5.85 -21.90
C TYR A 642 26.48 6.08 -20.41
N ASP A 643 27.04 7.25 -20.08
CA ASP A 643 27.07 7.75 -18.71
C ASP A 643 25.69 8.25 -18.26
N LEU A 644 25.59 8.75 -17.03
CA LEU A 644 24.32 9.25 -16.48
C LEU A 644 23.80 10.53 -17.15
N TYR A 645 24.57 11.17 -18.02
CA TYR A 645 24.23 12.37 -18.77
C TYR A 645 23.90 12.08 -20.23
N GLY A 646 24.01 10.83 -20.67
CA GLY A 646 23.78 10.41 -22.05
C GLY A 646 25.00 10.54 -22.96
N ASN A 647 26.20 10.81 -22.43
CA ASN A 647 27.41 10.82 -23.23
C ASN A 647 27.86 9.39 -23.51
N ALA A 648 28.30 9.11 -24.75
CA ALA A 648 28.77 7.79 -25.13
C ALA A 648 30.04 7.39 -24.35
N LEU A 649 30.05 6.18 -23.82
CA LEU A 649 31.20 5.54 -23.21
C LEU A 649 31.87 4.61 -24.21
N GLU A 650 33.20 4.52 -24.17
CA GLU A 650 33.93 3.58 -25.02
C GLU A 650 33.61 2.13 -24.62
N VAL A 651 33.11 1.37 -25.58
CA VAL A 651 32.85 -0.06 -25.46
C VAL A 651 33.93 -0.79 -26.25
N SER A 652 35.11 -0.99 -25.64
CA SER A 652 36.19 -1.79 -26.23
C SER A 652 36.30 -3.15 -25.54
N GLY A 653 36.12 -4.23 -26.29
CA GLY A 653 36.20 -5.61 -25.78
C GLY A 653 34.88 -6.17 -25.25
N SER A 654 34.96 -7.15 -24.35
CA SER A 654 33.81 -7.94 -23.85
C SER A 654 33.32 -7.52 -22.46
N SER A 655 33.83 -6.42 -21.91
CA SER A 655 33.53 -5.98 -20.55
C SER A 655 33.63 -4.47 -20.40
N ILE A 656 32.95 -3.91 -19.40
CA ILE A 656 32.98 -2.50 -19.01
C ILE A 656 33.18 -2.37 -17.50
N SER A 657 33.84 -1.30 -17.07
CA SER A 657 34.02 -0.98 -15.64
C SER A 657 32.82 -0.18 -15.14
N ILE A 658 32.09 -0.71 -14.16
CA ILE A 658 30.91 -0.07 -13.56
C ILE A 658 31.30 0.49 -12.20
N GLY A 659 31.31 1.82 -12.07
CA GLY A 659 31.58 2.53 -10.82
C GLY A 659 30.31 2.99 -10.11
N LYS A 660 30.46 4.01 -9.26
CA LYS A 660 29.34 4.65 -8.55
C LYS A 660 28.33 5.28 -9.50
N GLN A 661 28.79 5.96 -10.55
CA GLN A 661 27.90 6.59 -11.52
C GLN A 661 27.09 5.54 -12.30
N PRO A 662 25.77 5.74 -12.50
CA PRO A 662 24.97 4.89 -13.35
C PRO A 662 25.52 4.83 -14.77
N VAL A 663 25.56 3.62 -15.33
CA VAL A 663 25.88 3.34 -16.72
C VAL A 663 24.65 2.73 -17.39
N VAL A 664 24.30 3.24 -18.57
CA VAL A 664 23.19 2.72 -19.38
C VAL A 664 23.75 1.96 -20.57
N LEU A 665 23.46 0.67 -20.68
CA LEU A 665 23.78 -0.14 -21.85
C LEU A 665 22.55 -0.24 -22.75
N GLU A 666 22.72 -0.04 -24.05
CA GLU A 666 21.70 -0.26 -25.07
C GLU A 666 21.97 -1.57 -25.83
N LEU A 667 20.94 -2.40 -25.99
CA LEU A 667 21.02 -3.73 -26.60
C LEU A 667 19.92 -3.94 -27.65
N ARG A 668 20.24 -4.79 -28.64
CA ARG A 668 19.30 -5.29 -29.67
C ARG A 668 18.30 -6.29 -29.16
#